data_AF-A0A250JHG0-F1
#
_entry.id   AF-A0A250JHG0-F1
#
_cell.length_a   1.000
_cell.length_b   1.000
_cell.length_c   1.000
_cell.angle_alpha   90.00
_cell.angle_beta   90.00
_cell.angle_gamma   90.00
#
_symmetry.space_group_name_H-M   'P 1'
#
loop_
_entity.id
_entity.type
_entity.pdbx_description
1 polymer ?
#
loop_
_entity_poly.entity_id
_entity_poly.type
_entity_poly.pdbx_seq_one_letter_code
_entity_poly.pdbx_strand_id
1 'polypeptide(L)'
;MPRFFRRITAVAVLLGAWALVGNDRAPLPLTLGAAEAGQAGSDAARATGEKNGGQQHDLSSLRVFTKVILYVKDNYVDPKRVRPKEMMIAALEYVEKSVPDVLVDGSAETGKLNVNVNGKLREFDLSHVDSLWKMSFTLKDVFDFINKNMRPMEDTRDIEYAAVNGMLSTLDPHSVLLRPEVYREMKLSTKGEFGGLGFVIQMREGNLTVVKVLPKTPAQRAGILKDDQIKKIGEESTVNMDLNEAVSKLRGPVDSRITITVERKGWDKPRAMTLARGMISIDSVQHKLLAGNVGYVRLKNFQGNTTRDLQAALSEMRKQSEAKGGLKGVVLDMRGNPGGLLEQAIQVSDTFVSNGTIVSTVGLSDKLREEKKAHADEGEEAYPVAVLVNAGSASASEIVAGALKNLNRAVIIGRQTFGKGSVQVLYDFPDDSALKLTIAKYLTPGDVSIQEVGIVPDIELVPSAVTDERVVVFAPRKTIGEADLDQHFGNPNSESVAKKREDVLGREKPLESVKYLKVDQKQLQAIAKKQEDAAKNPEGAKEDPKAHAGSHLLDVDSVGSSEELDDQLDAESQDEVKEDFEVQFARDYVLQVPYTDRKQMLQKGKDYVEKKIAEEAQRINSAIAALGVDWSAGPTPKDVKLATSFSPTVDQKITAGETFDMAFTAENKGSEPLKRVRAWTESDNYYLDRREFLIGSLAPGEKKTWKVKVRLPKDLTSRRDDVTVKVLDDNGTLPTNLVSELSFVELPRPAFAFNWQVVDDCDTCNRDGVAQRGEDISVILDVTNTGKGKALDSFAQIKNAGEPNIFIEKGRFKLGELAPGETKTARFQLAVKKALKDDHFQLKLAVLDEPLEELAMEKLELPVTDAPALKFEAKKGSVKVADKAELLAEPRADAAVVGRLPKAATLAVEAAAKGFYRVALDKERFVFVRTQDARETTAKAGPTPEFAHLSRRSPPEIKLDVDPSQGGLVATGDKYTLSGEVSDAQGLLDMYVLVNDQKVYFQGADTNAKAGTPHKIKFSTEFALKEGNNSVLVVARESSDFASRRAVLIRRRPAEVAQKLATPGTAAKQ
;
A
#
# COMPACT_ATOMS: atom_id res chain seq x y z
N MET A 1 2.88 -7.19 -7.72
CA MET A 1 1.82 -6.42 -7.03
C MET A 1 1.11 -5.55 -8.05
N PRO A 2 -0.23 -5.56 -8.10
CA PRO A 2 -1.04 -4.58 -8.84
C PRO A 2 -0.69 -3.14 -8.40
N ARG A 3 -0.98 -2.14 -9.23
CA ARG A 3 -0.54 -0.74 -8.99
C ARG A 3 -1.19 -0.11 -7.77
N PHE A 4 -2.42 -0.46 -7.42
CA PHE A 4 -3.11 -0.06 -6.19
C PHE A 4 -2.52 -0.75 -4.96
N PHE A 5 -2.14 -2.02 -5.06
CA PHE A 5 -1.32 -2.67 -4.03
C PHE A 5 0.03 -1.99 -3.89
N ARG A 6 0.66 -1.52 -4.98
CA ARG A 6 1.86 -0.67 -4.88
C ARG A 6 1.58 0.67 -4.21
N ARG A 7 0.38 1.25 -4.33
CA ARG A 7 0.00 2.56 -3.73
C ARG A 7 -0.39 2.45 -2.26
N ILE A 8 -1.11 1.39 -1.87
CA ILE A 8 -1.38 1.06 -0.48
C ILE A 8 -0.10 0.53 0.18
N THR A 9 0.73 -0.26 -0.52
CA THR A 9 2.03 -0.69 0.02
C THR A 9 3.02 0.46 0.06
N ALA A 10 2.95 1.45 -0.82
CA ALA A 10 3.78 2.66 -0.77
C ALA A 10 3.37 3.53 0.43
N VAL A 11 2.07 3.80 0.61
CA VAL A 11 1.57 4.46 1.82
C VAL A 11 1.81 3.59 3.07
N ALA A 12 1.79 2.25 2.96
CA ALA A 12 2.14 1.28 4.00
C ALA A 12 3.65 0.99 4.13
N VAL A 13 4.51 1.62 3.31
CA VAL A 13 5.99 1.62 3.42
C VAL A 13 6.44 2.95 4.01
N LEU A 14 5.79 4.06 3.62
CA LEU A 14 5.80 5.35 4.33
C LEU A 14 5.30 5.19 5.77
N LEU A 15 4.12 4.58 5.89
CA LEU A 15 3.64 4.10 7.16
C LEU A 15 4.56 2.98 7.60
N GLY A 16 5.01 1.98 6.86
CA GLY A 16 5.84 0.87 7.37
C GLY A 16 7.11 1.25 8.14
N ALA A 17 7.72 2.39 7.83
CA ALA A 17 8.83 2.96 8.62
C ALA A 17 8.35 3.67 9.92
N TRP A 18 7.09 4.10 9.97
CA TRP A 18 6.28 4.51 11.13
C TRP A 18 5.42 3.38 11.76
N ALA A 19 5.17 2.29 11.03
CA ALA A 19 4.01 1.43 11.08
C ALA A 19 4.49 0.00 11.25
N LEU A 20 5.05 -0.14 12.42
CA LEU A 20 4.58 -1.22 13.25
C LEU A 20 3.21 -0.99 13.87
N VAL A 21 2.59 0.19 13.71
CA VAL A 21 1.32 0.51 14.35
C VAL A 21 0.49 1.44 13.47
N GLY A 22 -0.77 1.06 13.20
CA GLY A 22 -1.84 2.03 12.99
C GLY A 22 -2.18 2.42 11.55
N ASN A 23 -2.47 1.48 10.67
CA ASN A 23 -3.54 1.68 9.67
C ASN A 23 -4.06 0.33 9.14
N ASP A 24 -5.03 -0.25 9.84
CA ASP A 24 -5.90 -1.32 9.30
C ASP A 24 -6.92 -0.77 8.27
N ARG A 25 -6.69 0.43 7.71
CA ARG A 25 -7.45 0.99 6.57
C ARG A 25 -6.80 0.64 5.21
N ALA A 26 -6.23 -0.56 5.10
CA ALA A 26 -6.21 -1.24 3.81
C ALA A 26 -7.63 -1.78 3.56
N PRO A 27 -8.19 -1.66 2.34
CA PRO A 27 -9.51 -2.18 2.04
C PRO A 27 -9.47 -3.70 2.18
N LEU A 28 -10.08 -4.20 3.26
CA LEU A 28 -10.18 -5.61 3.65
C LEU A 28 -8.84 -6.35 3.87
N PRO A 29 -8.70 -7.14 4.95
CA PRO A 29 -7.60 -8.10 5.03
C PRO A 29 -7.72 -9.06 3.85
N LEU A 30 -6.62 -9.20 3.09
CA LEU A 30 -6.29 -10.49 2.50
C LEU A 30 -6.53 -11.54 3.59
N THR A 31 -7.34 -12.52 3.24
CA THR A 31 -7.79 -13.64 4.05
C THR A 31 -6.92 -13.95 5.27
N LEU A 32 -7.56 -14.04 6.45
CA LEU A 32 -7.16 -14.98 7.49
C LEU A 32 -6.95 -16.34 6.79
N GLY A 33 -5.70 -16.65 6.45
CA GLY A 33 -5.36 -17.74 5.53
C GLY A 33 -3.98 -17.66 4.90
N ALA A 34 -2.95 -17.36 5.69
CA ALA A 34 -1.58 -17.89 5.59
C ALA A 34 -0.57 -17.00 6.34
N ALA A 35 -0.40 -17.26 7.63
CA ALA A 35 0.89 -17.17 8.29
C ALA A 35 1.33 -18.60 8.63
N GLU A 36 1.51 -19.44 7.62
CA GLU A 36 2.26 -20.68 7.79
C GLU A 36 3.76 -20.32 7.70
N ALA A 37 4.38 -20.12 8.85
CA ALA A 37 5.83 -20.17 8.99
C ALA A 37 6.15 -21.26 10.01
N GLY A 38 6.82 -22.30 9.51
CA GLY A 38 6.99 -23.58 10.18
C GLY A 38 7.77 -23.51 11.48
N GLN A 39 7.26 -24.25 12.46
CA GLN A 39 8.05 -24.77 13.56
C GLN A 39 8.99 -25.86 13.02
N ALA A 40 10.27 -25.55 12.84
CA ALA A 40 11.34 -26.54 12.88
C ALA A 40 12.70 -25.88 13.19
N GLY A 41 13.27 -26.18 14.37
CA GLY A 41 14.70 -26.00 14.66
C GLY A 41 15.03 -24.93 15.70
N SER A 42 15.09 -25.37 16.96
CA SER A 42 15.39 -24.65 18.19
C SER A 42 16.81 -24.09 18.31
N ASP A 43 16.92 -22.92 18.97
CA ASP A 43 18.05 -22.63 19.86
C ASP A 43 18.00 -23.57 21.08
N ALA A 44 19.08 -24.32 21.25
CA ALA A 44 19.28 -25.26 22.33
C ALA A 44 19.68 -24.50 23.61
N ALA A 45 18.72 -24.26 24.52
CA ALA A 45 18.93 -24.21 25.98
C ALA A 45 17.63 -23.86 26.74
N ARG A 46 16.65 -24.78 26.77
CA ARG A 46 15.67 -24.96 27.88
C ARG A 46 14.81 -26.20 27.60
N ALA A 47 15.43 -27.36 27.66
CA ALA A 47 14.73 -28.64 27.60
C ALA A 47 14.28 -29.05 29.01
N THR A 48 13.00 -28.86 29.29
CA THR A 48 12.06 -29.77 30.00
C THR A 48 10.75 -29.01 30.18
N GLY A 49 9.97 -28.97 29.09
CA GLY A 49 8.57 -28.54 29.09
C GLY A 49 7.89 -29.35 28.00
N GLU A 50 6.87 -30.11 28.38
CA GLU A 50 6.15 -31.05 27.52
C GLU A 50 5.72 -30.41 26.19
N LYS A 51 5.80 -31.18 25.11
CA LYS A 51 5.09 -30.90 23.86
C LYS A 51 3.59 -30.86 24.17
N ASN A 52 3.05 -29.68 24.44
CA ASN A 52 1.61 -29.50 24.43
C ASN A 52 1.14 -29.70 22.97
N GLY A 53 0.37 -30.77 22.75
CA GLY A 53 -0.42 -30.93 21.54
C GLY A 53 -1.30 -29.69 21.33
N GLY A 54 -1.63 -29.41 20.06
CA GLY A 54 -2.38 -28.23 19.64
C GLY A 54 -3.69 -28.04 20.40
N GLN A 55 -3.63 -27.35 21.54
CA GLN A 55 -4.81 -26.76 22.15
C GLN A 55 -5.17 -25.53 21.34
N GLN A 56 -6.33 -25.58 20.70
CA GLN A 56 -6.98 -24.44 20.08
C GLN A 56 -7.02 -23.27 21.08
N HIS A 57 -6.63 -22.07 20.66
CA HIS A 57 -6.58 -20.91 21.57
C HIS A 57 -7.96 -20.65 22.17
N ASP A 58 -8.04 -20.71 23.49
CA ASP A 58 -9.26 -20.42 24.23
C ASP A 58 -9.48 -18.90 24.24
N LEU A 59 -10.32 -18.43 23.33
CA LEU A 59 -10.66 -17.02 23.19
C LEU A 59 -11.22 -16.42 24.49
N SER A 60 -11.89 -17.22 25.33
CA SER A 60 -12.47 -16.79 26.61
C SER A 60 -11.42 -16.55 27.71
N SER A 61 -10.18 -17.02 27.50
CA SER A 61 -9.09 -16.88 28.47
C SER A 61 -8.52 -15.47 28.55
N LEU A 62 -8.71 -14.64 27.50
CA LEU A 62 -8.30 -13.22 27.44
C LEU A 62 -6.87 -12.98 27.94
N ARG A 63 -5.93 -13.88 27.62
CA ARG A 63 -4.57 -13.89 28.20
C ARG A 63 -3.79 -12.63 27.88
N VAL A 64 -3.92 -12.12 26.67
CA VAL A 64 -3.23 -10.91 26.20
C VAL A 64 -4.03 -9.70 26.63
N PHE A 65 -5.34 -9.71 26.39
CA PHE A 65 -6.23 -8.60 26.70
C PHE A 65 -6.15 -8.19 28.19
N THR A 66 -6.19 -9.16 29.11
CA THR A 66 -6.13 -8.91 30.56
C THR A 66 -4.84 -8.23 31.00
N LYS A 67 -3.70 -8.57 30.36
CA LYS A 67 -2.44 -7.89 30.66
C LYS A 67 -2.39 -6.49 30.06
N VAL A 68 -2.90 -6.31 28.84
CA VAL A 68 -2.92 -5.01 28.18
C VAL A 68 -3.74 -4.01 28.99
N ILE A 69 -4.92 -4.39 29.51
CA ILE A 69 -5.72 -3.47 30.33
C ILE A 69 -5.00 -3.03 31.61
N LEU A 70 -4.15 -3.89 32.19
CA LEU A 70 -3.33 -3.53 33.36
C LEU A 70 -2.25 -2.52 32.96
N TYR A 71 -1.52 -2.77 31.87
CA TYR A 71 -0.53 -1.83 31.37
C TYR A 71 -1.13 -0.47 31.02
N VAL A 72 -2.28 -0.45 30.34
CA VAL A 72 -3.01 0.78 30.00
C VAL A 72 -3.40 1.53 31.27
N LYS A 73 -4.01 0.84 32.25
CA LYS A 73 -4.44 1.45 33.50
C LYS A 73 -3.26 2.12 34.24
N ASP A 74 -2.14 1.42 34.33
CA ASP A 74 -1.05 1.80 35.21
C ASP A 74 -0.05 2.75 34.54
N ASN A 75 0.05 2.74 33.21
CA ASN A 75 1.14 3.41 32.49
C ASN A 75 0.70 4.35 31.37
N TYR A 76 -0.55 4.31 30.91
CA TYR A 76 -0.96 5.15 29.79
C TYR A 76 -0.89 6.64 30.14
N VAL A 77 -0.36 7.44 29.21
CA VAL A 77 0.01 8.85 29.44
C VAL A 77 -1.15 9.74 29.89
N ASP A 78 -2.37 9.49 29.36
CA ASP A 78 -3.56 10.30 29.61
C ASP A 78 -4.73 9.44 30.11
N PRO A 79 -4.89 9.31 31.44
CA PRO A 79 -5.96 8.51 32.03
C PRO A 79 -7.38 8.95 31.63
N LYS A 80 -7.60 10.20 31.19
CA LYS A 80 -8.94 10.70 30.81
C LYS A 80 -9.46 10.08 29.52
N ARG A 81 -8.56 9.57 28.66
CA ARG A 81 -8.91 8.89 27.41
C ARG A 81 -9.28 7.43 27.62
N VAL A 82 -9.00 6.87 28.80
CA VAL A 82 -9.39 5.51 29.16
C VAL A 82 -10.90 5.48 29.45
N ARG A 83 -11.69 5.14 28.43
CA ARG A 83 -13.16 5.14 28.46
C ARG A 83 -13.69 3.73 28.19
N PRO A 84 -13.91 2.91 29.24
CA PRO A 84 -14.16 1.46 29.10
C PRO A 84 -15.30 1.08 28.16
N LYS A 85 -16.42 1.81 28.13
CA LYS A 85 -17.54 1.51 27.22
C LYS A 85 -17.18 1.70 25.75
N GLU A 86 -16.56 2.84 25.43
CA GLU A 86 -16.11 3.16 24.08
C GLU A 86 -15.00 2.21 23.62
N MET A 87 -14.05 1.93 24.51
CA MET A 87 -12.99 0.94 24.32
C MET A 87 -13.55 -0.46 24.01
N MET A 88 -14.60 -0.88 24.71
CA MET A 88 -15.25 -2.17 24.47
C MET A 88 -15.95 -2.24 23.11
N ILE A 89 -16.65 -1.17 22.71
CA ILE A 89 -17.32 -1.10 21.40
C ILE A 89 -16.27 -1.14 20.29
N ALA A 90 -15.23 -0.30 20.37
CA ALA A 90 -14.16 -0.27 19.37
C ALA A 90 -13.41 -1.61 19.28
N ALA A 91 -13.20 -2.30 20.40
CA ALA A 91 -12.64 -3.65 20.41
C ALA A 91 -13.48 -4.62 19.55
N LEU A 92 -14.80 -4.60 19.72
CA LEU A 92 -15.71 -5.49 19.00
C LEU A 92 -15.91 -5.09 17.54
N GLU A 93 -15.89 -3.80 17.21
CA GLU A 93 -15.89 -3.32 15.82
C GLU A 93 -14.65 -3.81 15.03
N TYR A 94 -13.48 -3.87 15.68
CA TYR A 94 -12.28 -4.45 15.06
C TYR A 94 -12.38 -5.98 14.89
N VAL A 95 -13.04 -6.67 15.83
CA VAL A 95 -13.37 -8.09 15.67
C VAL A 95 -14.32 -8.29 14.49
N GLU A 96 -15.34 -7.47 14.35
CA GLU A 96 -16.27 -7.51 13.22
C GLU A 96 -15.57 -7.33 11.85
N LYS A 97 -14.58 -6.43 11.77
CA LYS A 97 -13.78 -6.25 10.55
C LYS A 97 -12.95 -7.48 10.22
N SER A 98 -12.47 -8.20 11.25
CA SER A 98 -11.59 -9.35 11.11
C SER A 98 -12.37 -10.66 10.92
N VAL A 99 -13.55 -10.78 11.52
CA VAL A 99 -14.37 -11.99 11.53
C VAL A 99 -15.64 -11.74 10.71
N PRO A 100 -15.76 -12.32 9.51
CA PRO A 100 -16.91 -12.11 8.65
C PRO A 100 -18.26 -12.42 9.31
N ASP A 101 -18.32 -13.44 10.18
CA ASP A 101 -19.53 -13.89 10.88
C ASP A 101 -20.08 -12.90 11.90
N VAL A 102 -19.27 -11.93 12.33
CA VAL A 102 -19.59 -11.03 13.44
C VAL A 102 -20.04 -9.69 12.91
N LEU A 103 -21.21 -9.22 13.36
CA LEU A 103 -21.73 -7.87 13.13
C LEU A 103 -21.99 -7.24 14.50
N VAL A 104 -21.52 -6.00 14.68
CA VAL A 104 -21.55 -5.30 15.97
C VAL A 104 -22.29 -3.97 15.81
N ASP A 105 -23.26 -3.73 16.68
CA ASP A 105 -23.97 -2.46 16.79
C ASP A 105 -23.99 -2.03 18.26
N GLY A 106 -23.14 -1.06 18.61
CA GLY A 106 -22.91 -0.64 19.98
C GLY A 106 -23.06 0.86 20.16
N SER A 107 -23.65 1.28 21.28
CA SER A 107 -23.78 2.69 21.65
C SER A 107 -23.34 2.90 23.10
N ALA A 108 -22.25 3.66 23.26
CA ALA A 108 -21.71 4.00 24.58
C ALA A 108 -22.69 4.85 25.40
N GLU A 109 -23.49 5.70 24.73
CA GLU A 109 -24.48 6.59 25.34
C GLU A 109 -25.65 5.81 25.93
N THR A 110 -26.23 4.88 25.16
CA THR A 110 -27.35 4.04 25.62
C THR A 110 -26.89 2.90 26.51
N GLY A 111 -25.60 2.54 26.44
CA GLY A 111 -25.05 1.37 27.11
C GLY A 111 -25.52 0.06 26.49
N LYS A 112 -26.02 0.05 25.25
CA LYS A 112 -26.46 -1.18 24.57
C LYS A 112 -25.43 -1.67 23.58
N LEU A 113 -25.28 -2.99 23.49
CA LEU A 113 -24.41 -3.66 22.53
C LEU A 113 -25.13 -4.86 21.93
N ASN A 114 -25.44 -4.79 20.65
CA ASN A 114 -25.99 -5.89 19.87
C ASN A 114 -24.84 -6.59 19.14
N VAL A 115 -24.69 -7.89 19.39
CA VAL A 115 -23.73 -8.73 18.66
C VAL A 115 -24.51 -9.80 17.91
N ASN A 116 -24.40 -9.79 16.60
CA ASN A 116 -24.92 -10.84 15.73
C ASN A 116 -23.77 -11.71 15.25
N VAL A 117 -23.85 -13.01 15.50
CA VAL A 117 -22.86 -13.98 15.05
C VAL A 117 -23.56 -15.05 14.23
N ASN A 118 -23.32 -15.04 12.93
CA ASN A 118 -23.92 -15.98 11.98
C ASN A 118 -25.46 -16.09 12.10
N GLY A 119 -26.15 -14.95 12.18
CA GLY A 119 -27.61 -14.85 12.28
C GLY A 119 -28.17 -14.96 13.70
N LYS A 120 -27.35 -15.31 14.70
CA LYS A 120 -27.76 -15.33 16.11
C LYS A 120 -27.45 -14.00 16.76
N LEU A 121 -28.50 -13.26 17.11
CA LEU A 121 -28.41 -11.97 17.78
C LEU A 121 -28.48 -12.13 19.30
N ARG A 122 -27.59 -11.43 20.02
CA ARG A 122 -27.65 -11.26 21.48
C ARG A 122 -27.38 -9.81 21.84
N GLU A 123 -28.25 -9.22 22.66
CA GLU A 123 -28.04 -7.92 23.29
C GLU A 123 -27.23 -8.11 24.59
N PHE A 124 -26.24 -7.25 24.80
CA PHE A 124 -25.42 -7.15 25.99
C PHE A 124 -25.60 -5.76 26.61
N ASP A 125 -25.75 -5.71 27.93
CA ASP A 125 -25.79 -4.45 28.67
C ASP A 125 -24.35 -4.00 28.99
N LEU A 126 -24.02 -2.76 28.66
CA LEU A 126 -22.76 -2.09 28.95
C LEU A 126 -22.92 -1.04 30.06
N SER A 127 -24.11 -0.88 30.64
CA SER A 127 -24.39 0.11 31.68
C SER A 127 -23.41 0.00 32.86
N HIS A 128 -23.05 -1.24 33.25
CA HIS A 128 -22.13 -1.56 34.35
C HIS A 128 -20.64 -1.49 33.99
N VAL A 129 -20.27 -1.28 32.73
CA VAL A 129 -18.87 -1.25 32.26
C VAL A 129 -18.25 0.11 32.53
N ASP A 130 -17.96 0.40 33.80
CA ASP A 130 -17.37 1.66 34.28
C ASP A 130 -15.84 1.59 34.52
N SER A 131 -15.24 0.41 34.34
CA SER A 131 -13.81 0.18 34.57
C SER A 131 -13.27 -0.88 33.61
N LEU A 132 -11.97 -0.82 33.33
CA LEU A 132 -11.31 -1.81 32.46
C LEU A 132 -11.43 -3.25 32.98
N TRP A 133 -11.50 -3.41 34.31
CA TRP A 133 -11.71 -4.71 34.94
C TRP A 133 -13.10 -5.26 34.63
N LYS A 134 -14.17 -4.47 34.81
CA LYS A 134 -15.54 -4.90 34.46
C LYS A 134 -15.70 -5.13 32.96
N MET A 135 -15.01 -4.35 32.12
CA MET A 135 -14.95 -4.59 30.68
C MET A 135 -14.43 -5.98 30.35
N SER A 136 -13.40 -6.47 31.02
CA SER A 136 -12.85 -7.82 30.77
C SER A 136 -13.87 -8.95 31.02
N PHE A 137 -14.73 -8.81 32.04
CA PHE A 137 -15.77 -9.80 32.31
C PHE A 137 -16.85 -9.80 31.22
N THR A 138 -17.35 -8.63 30.83
CA THR A 138 -18.37 -8.55 29.78
C THR A 138 -17.78 -9.01 28.44
N LEU A 139 -16.52 -8.67 28.13
CA LEU A 139 -15.87 -9.12 26.91
C LEU A 139 -15.72 -10.64 26.86
N LYS A 140 -15.45 -11.29 28.00
CA LYS A 140 -15.43 -12.74 28.09
C LYS A 140 -16.78 -13.35 27.70
N ASP A 141 -17.89 -12.81 28.20
CA ASP A 141 -19.23 -13.29 27.85
C ASP A 141 -19.57 -13.11 26.37
N VAL A 142 -19.10 -12.01 25.77
CA VAL A 142 -19.22 -11.74 24.34
C VAL A 142 -18.38 -12.71 23.52
N PHE A 143 -17.13 -12.95 23.92
CA PHE A 143 -16.23 -13.88 23.24
C PHE A 143 -16.70 -15.33 23.33
N ASP A 144 -17.27 -15.74 24.45
CA ASP A 144 -17.97 -17.03 24.57
C ASP A 144 -19.12 -17.14 23.58
N PHE A 145 -19.88 -16.06 23.39
CA PHE A 145 -20.97 -16.02 22.41
C PHE A 145 -20.44 -16.06 20.97
N ILE A 146 -19.37 -15.34 20.66
CA ILE A 146 -18.71 -15.37 19.35
C ILE A 146 -18.19 -16.79 19.06
N ASN A 147 -17.38 -17.34 19.95
CA ASN A 147 -16.75 -18.65 19.77
C ASN A 147 -17.79 -19.80 19.61
N LYS A 148 -18.93 -19.72 20.30
CA LYS A 148 -20.01 -20.73 20.20
C LYS A 148 -20.81 -20.67 18.89
N ASN A 149 -20.80 -19.53 18.19
CA ASN A 149 -21.72 -19.28 17.08
C ASN A 149 -21.03 -18.95 15.75
N MET A 150 -19.75 -18.57 15.77
CA MET A 150 -18.94 -18.40 14.57
C MET A 150 -18.56 -19.75 13.97
N ARG A 151 -18.21 -19.76 12.68
CA ARG A 151 -17.63 -20.94 12.05
C ARG A 151 -16.23 -21.21 12.61
N PRO A 152 -15.78 -22.48 12.62
CA PRO A 152 -14.42 -22.80 13.01
C PRO A 152 -13.41 -22.00 12.19
N MET A 153 -12.41 -21.44 12.87
CA MET A 153 -11.30 -20.72 12.29
C MET A 153 -9.99 -21.41 12.69
N GLU A 154 -8.98 -21.34 11.82
CA GLU A 154 -7.67 -21.95 12.06
C GLU A 154 -6.97 -21.35 13.28
N ASP A 155 -7.00 -20.02 13.42
CA ASP A 155 -6.40 -19.31 14.56
C ASP A 155 -7.34 -18.26 15.15
N THR A 156 -7.86 -18.55 16.35
CA THR A 156 -8.72 -17.65 17.09
C THR A 156 -7.95 -16.57 17.85
N ARG A 157 -6.61 -16.63 17.94
CA ARG A 157 -5.79 -15.58 18.58
C ARG A 157 -5.93 -14.23 17.90
N ASP A 158 -6.08 -14.24 16.58
CA ASP A 158 -6.26 -13.03 15.79
C ASP A 158 -7.52 -12.24 16.19
N ILE A 159 -8.54 -12.91 16.73
CA ILE A 159 -9.75 -12.26 17.27
C ILE A 159 -9.41 -11.45 18.52
N GLU A 160 -8.63 -12.03 19.44
CA GLU A 160 -8.18 -11.33 20.65
C GLU A 160 -7.26 -10.15 20.29
N TYR A 161 -6.33 -10.34 19.35
CA TYR A 161 -5.46 -9.25 18.86
C TYR A 161 -6.25 -8.12 18.21
N ALA A 162 -7.24 -8.44 17.39
CA ALA A 162 -8.13 -7.44 16.78
C ALA A 162 -8.87 -6.64 17.86
N ALA A 163 -9.42 -7.32 18.87
CA ALA A 163 -10.09 -6.64 19.99
C ALA A 163 -9.17 -5.75 20.80
N VAL A 164 -7.96 -6.23 21.13
CA VAL A 164 -6.96 -5.42 21.82
C VAL A 164 -6.62 -4.17 21.00
N ASN A 165 -6.43 -4.29 19.70
CA ASN A 165 -6.09 -3.15 18.85
C ASN A 165 -7.26 -2.18 18.65
N GLY A 166 -8.48 -2.68 18.54
CA GLY A 166 -9.67 -1.83 18.53
C GLY A 166 -9.80 -1.03 19.83
N MET A 167 -9.57 -1.69 20.98
CA MET A 167 -9.52 -1.04 22.28
C MET A 167 -8.45 0.07 22.34
N LEU A 168 -7.22 -0.25 21.94
CA LEU A 168 -6.09 0.68 21.98
C LEU A 168 -6.25 1.84 20.99
N SER A 169 -6.95 1.64 19.86
CA SER A 169 -7.20 2.69 18.87
C SER A 169 -8.02 3.87 19.40
N THR A 170 -8.74 3.69 20.50
CA THR A 170 -9.48 4.77 21.18
C THR A 170 -8.59 5.68 22.03
N LEU A 171 -7.36 5.24 22.32
CA LEU A 171 -6.42 5.95 23.16
C LEU A 171 -5.65 7.00 22.35
N ASP A 172 -4.90 6.53 21.36
CA ASP A 172 -4.06 7.31 20.46
C ASP A 172 -3.69 6.47 19.21
N PRO A 173 -3.12 7.08 18.15
CA PRO A 173 -2.73 6.34 16.94
C PRO A 173 -1.41 5.56 17.04
N HIS A 174 -0.71 5.63 18.18
CA HIS A 174 0.64 5.07 18.37
C HIS A 174 0.67 3.85 19.30
N SER A 175 -0.41 3.58 20.03
CA SER A 175 -0.58 2.47 20.97
C SER A 175 -1.24 1.28 20.30
N VAL A 176 -0.57 0.12 20.29
CA VAL A 176 -1.09 -1.10 19.66
C VAL A 176 -0.38 -2.33 20.19
N LEU A 177 -1.00 -3.48 19.96
CA LEU A 177 -0.37 -4.78 20.08
C LEU A 177 0.26 -5.19 18.73
N LEU A 178 1.57 -5.36 18.73
CA LEU A 178 2.33 -5.99 17.64
C LEU A 178 2.12 -7.49 17.68
N ARG A 179 1.62 -8.07 16.58
CA ARG A 179 1.65 -9.52 16.37
C ARG A 179 3.11 -10.02 16.28
N PRO A 180 3.38 -11.30 16.55
CA PRO A 180 4.75 -11.81 16.63
C PRO A 180 5.63 -11.54 15.40
N GLU A 181 5.06 -11.66 14.21
CA GLU A 181 5.77 -11.47 12.93
C GLU A 181 6.19 -10.01 12.78
N VAL A 182 5.26 -9.09 13.05
CA VAL A 182 5.53 -7.66 12.99
C VAL A 182 6.56 -7.30 14.06
N TYR A 183 6.36 -7.76 15.30
CA TYR A 183 7.27 -7.46 16.40
C TYR A 183 8.71 -7.89 16.13
N ARG A 184 8.88 -9.08 15.55
CA ARG A 184 10.18 -9.61 15.13
C ARG A 184 10.87 -8.68 14.12
N GLU A 185 10.16 -8.22 13.09
CA GLU A 185 10.71 -7.30 12.10
C GLU A 185 11.10 -5.94 12.71
N MET A 186 10.32 -5.41 13.67
CA MET A 186 10.73 -4.20 14.40
C MET A 186 12.02 -4.39 15.17
N LYS A 187 12.14 -5.49 15.91
CA LYS A 187 13.33 -5.80 16.70
C LYS A 187 14.56 -5.88 15.80
N LEU A 188 14.44 -6.49 14.63
CA LEU A 188 15.52 -6.56 13.65
C LEU A 188 15.89 -5.17 13.10
N SER A 189 14.90 -4.38 12.70
CA SER A 189 15.08 -3.02 12.18
C SER A 189 15.72 -2.07 13.21
N THR A 190 15.26 -2.10 14.47
CA THR A 190 15.76 -1.23 15.54
C THR A 190 17.11 -1.66 16.10
N LYS A 191 17.43 -2.97 16.09
CA LYS A 191 18.76 -3.47 16.44
C LYS A 191 19.81 -3.03 15.41
N GLY A 192 19.42 -2.99 14.15
CA GLY A 192 20.28 -2.60 13.03
C GLY A 192 21.28 -3.64 12.58
N GLU A 193 21.24 -4.83 13.16
CA GLU A 193 22.08 -5.96 12.76
C GLU A 193 21.27 -7.25 12.85
N PHE A 194 21.38 -8.12 11.83
CA PHE A 194 20.68 -9.40 11.76
C PHE A 194 21.53 -10.51 11.13
N GLY A 195 21.19 -11.76 11.42
CA GLY A 195 21.83 -12.92 10.77
C GLY A 195 21.26 -13.17 9.38
N GLY A 196 22.12 -13.19 8.36
CA GLY A 196 21.71 -13.34 6.97
C GLY A 196 22.89 -13.53 6.00
N LEU A 197 22.63 -13.39 4.71
CA LEU A 197 23.62 -13.66 3.66
C LEU A 197 24.28 -12.40 3.09
N GLY A 198 23.61 -11.25 3.15
CA GLY A 198 24.18 -9.96 2.73
C GLY A 198 24.03 -9.61 1.25
N PHE A 199 22.83 -9.76 0.71
CA PHE A 199 22.45 -9.26 -0.60
C PHE A 199 20.99 -8.80 -0.58
N VAL A 200 20.64 -7.92 -1.51
CA VAL A 200 19.29 -7.41 -1.70
C VAL A 200 18.66 -8.16 -2.87
N ILE A 201 17.41 -8.58 -2.70
CA ILE A 201 16.62 -9.31 -3.69
C ILE A 201 15.36 -8.55 -4.04
N GLN A 202 14.89 -8.75 -5.27
CA GLN A 202 13.64 -8.19 -5.76
C GLN A 202 12.99 -9.19 -6.71
N MET A 203 11.66 -9.13 -6.83
CA MET A 203 10.95 -9.84 -7.89
C MET A 203 11.12 -9.10 -9.22
N ARG A 204 11.82 -9.70 -10.18
CA ARG A 204 11.92 -9.22 -11.57
C ARG A 204 11.34 -10.27 -12.50
N GLU A 205 10.35 -9.87 -13.30
CA GLU A 205 9.67 -10.77 -14.25
C GLU A 205 9.13 -12.05 -13.58
N GLY A 206 8.74 -11.96 -12.30
CA GLY A 206 8.26 -13.10 -11.52
C GLY A 206 9.34 -13.99 -10.89
N ASN A 207 10.62 -13.66 -11.05
CA ASN A 207 11.75 -14.39 -10.47
C ASN A 207 12.40 -13.61 -9.32
N LEU A 208 12.76 -14.33 -8.25
CA LEU A 208 13.53 -13.78 -7.14
C LEU A 208 14.96 -13.51 -7.60
N THR A 209 15.30 -12.24 -7.78
CA THR A 209 16.54 -11.80 -8.44
C THR A 209 17.38 -10.96 -7.50
N VAL A 210 18.68 -11.23 -7.44
CA VAL A 210 19.65 -10.43 -6.69
C VAL A 210 19.85 -9.09 -7.39
N VAL A 211 19.52 -8.00 -6.72
CA VAL A 211 19.70 -6.65 -7.27
C VAL A 211 21.01 -6.01 -6.83
N LYS A 212 21.53 -6.40 -5.65
CA LYS A 212 22.76 -5.87 -5.07
C LYS A 212 23.39 -6.90 -4.13
N VAL A 213 24.71 -7.01 -4.14
CA VAL A 213 25.47 -7.82 -3.18
C VAL A 213 26.25 -6.87 -2.27
N LEU A 214 26.11 -7.04 -0.96
CA LEU A 214 26.74 -6.16 0.01
C LEU A 214 28.21 -6.56 0.19
N PRO A 215 29.15 -5.60 0.30
CA PRO A 215 30.56 -5.89 0.49
C PRO A 215 30.82 -6.54 1.85
N LYS A 216 31.88 -7.36 1.94
CA LYS A 216 32.34 -8.07 3.14
C LYS A 216 31.31 -9.06 3.74
N THR A 217 30.29 -9.46 2.98
CA THR A 217 29.24 -10.38 3.44
C THR A 217 29.44 -11.83 2.96
N PRO A 218 28.74 -12.83 3.58
CA PRO A 218 28.79 -14.22 3.13
C PRO A 218 28.49 -14.41 1.64
N ALA A 219 27.53 -13.66 1.09
CA ALA A 219 27.15 -13.77 -0.30
C ALA A 219 28.21 -13.27 -1.28
N GLN A 220 28.89 -12.17 -0.95
CA GLN A 220 30.03 -11.72 -1.73
C GLN A 220 31.13 -12.78 -1.72
N ARG A 221 31.43 -13.36 -0.55
CA ARG A 221 32.43 -14.44 -0.42
C ARG A 221 32.04 -15.70 -1.19
N ALA A 222 30.74 -16.01 -1.26
CA ALA A 222 30.21 -17.11 -2.05
C ALA A 222 30.20 -16.84 -3.56
N GLY A 223 30.55 -15.62 -4.00
CA GLY A 223 30.59 -15.25 -5.42
C GLY A 223 29.22 -15.05 -6.05
N ILE A 224 28.19 -14.73 -5.24
CA ILE A 224 26.89 -14.27 -5.72
C ILE A 224 27.08 -12.91 -6.39
N LEU A 225 26.40 -12.68 -7.51
CA LEU A 225 26.50 -11.47 -8.31
C LEU A 225 25.12 -10.83 -8.50
N LYS A 226 25.14 -9.57 -8.93
CA LYS A 226 23.95 -8.88 -9.42
C LYS A 226 23.32 -9.65 -10.59
N ASP A 227 22.00 -9.64 -10.65
CA ASP A 227 21.14 -10.31 -11.62
C ASP A 227 21.12 -11.85 -11.53
N ASP A 228 21.75 -12.45 -10.51
CA ASP A 228 21.55 -13.85 -10.16
C ASP A 228 20.09 -14.12 -9.80
N GLN A 229 19.52 -15.21 -10.35
CA GLN A 229 18.18 -15.65 -10.02
C GLN A 229 18.25 -16.79 -9.00
N ILE A 230 17.62 -16.60 -7.83
CA ILE A 230 17.51 -17.64 -6.82
C ILE A 230 16.31 -18.49 -7.20
N LYS A 231 16.53 -19.76 -7.58
CA LYS A 231 15.50 -20.72 -7.97
C LYS A 231 14.99 -21.58 -6.81
N LYS A 232 15.83 -21.79 -5.79
CA LYS A 232 15.47 -22.53 -4.56
C LYS A 232 16.10 -21.92 -3.34
N ILE A 233 15.40 -21.99 -2.21
CA ILE A 233 15.91 -21.71 -0.86
C ILE A 233 15.67 -22.97 -0.02
N GLY A 234 16.75 -23.61 0.42
CA GLY A 234 16.69 -24.98 0.90
C GLY A 234 16.19 -25.92 -0.20
N GLU A 235 15.13 -26.67 0.09
CA GLU A 235 14.50 -27.60 -0.84
C GLU A 235 13.31 -27.00 -1.61
N GLU A 236 12.89 -25.79 -1.23
CA GLU A 236 11.68 -25.13 -1.73
C GLU A 236 11.95 -24.28 -2.97
N SER A 237 11.01 -24.32 -3.93
CA SER A 237 11.04 -23.46 -5.12
C SER A 237 10.73 -22.02 -4.75
N THR A 238 11.47 -21.07 -5.32
CA THR A 238 11.16 -19.63 -5.18
C THR A 238 10.15 -19.12 -6.21
N VAL A 239 9.67 -19.98 -7.11
CA VAL A 239 8.70 -19.59 -8.14
C VAL A 239 7.40 -19.14 -7.47
N ASN A 240 7.06 -17.86 -7.66
CA ASN A 240 5.93 -17.18 -7.02
C ASN A 240 5.94 -17.15 -5.47
N MET A 241 7.06 -17.52 -4.86
CA MET A 241 7.32 -17.28 -3.44
C MET A 241 7.19 -15.78 -3.17
N ASP A 242 6.57 -15.43 -2.05
CA ASP A 242 6.51 -14.02 -1.67
C ASP A 242 7.90 -13.51 -1.27
N LEU A 243 8.16 -12.23 -1.52
CA LEU A 243 9.44 -11.62 -1.17
C LEU A 243 9.73 -11.75 0.33
N ASN A 244 8.72 -11.53 1.18
CA ASN A 244 8.88 -11.61 2.63
C ASN A 244 9.13 -13.04 3.09
N GLU A 245 8.46 -14.01 2.46
CA GLU A 245 8.68 -15.42 2.69
C GLU A 245 10.14 -15.80 2.36
N ALA A 246 10.63 -15.39 1.18
CA ALA A 246 12.03 -15.63 0.79
C ALA A 246 13.01 -14.99 1.79
N VAL A 247 12.78 -13.74 2.19
CA VAL A 247 13.60 -13.03 3.17
C VAL A 247 13.63 -13.78 4.51
N SER A 248 12.46 -14.24 5.00
CA SER A 248 12.36 -14.98 6.25
C SER A 248 13.18 -16.27 6.25
N LYS A 249 13.22 -17.00 5.12
CA LYS A 249 14.00 -18.23 4.96
C LYS A 249 15.51 -17.96 4.80
N LEU A 250 15.88 -16.86 4.16
CA LEU A 250 17.30 -16.49 3.97
C LEU A 250 17.94 -15.93 5.25
N ARG A 251 17.14 -15.30 6.12
CA ARG A 251 17.55 -14.91 7.47
C ARG A 251 17.60 -16.12 8.41
N GLY A 252 18.30 -15.96 9.52
CA GLY A 252 18.44 -17.00 10.54
C GLY A 252 19.63 -16.75 11.46
N PRO A 253 19.86 -17.62 12.45
CA PRO A 253 20.96 -17.49 13.40
C PRO A 253 22.31 -17.37 12.69
N VAL A 254 23.22 -16.56 13.25
CA VAL A 254 24.60 -16.46 12.75
C VAL A 254 25.25 -17.85 12.79
N ASP A 255 26.11 -18.13 11.81
CA ASP A 255 26.81 -19.41 11.58
C ASP A 255 25.94 -20.60 11.15
N SER A 256 24.61 -20.48 11.22
CA SER A 256 23.71 -21.48 10.62
C SER A 256 23.87 -21.52 9.09
N ARG A 257 23.68 -22.70 8.49
CA ARG A 257 23.84 -22.89 7.04
C ARG A 257 22.51 -22.90 6.30
N ILE A 258 22.52 -22.37 5.08
CA ILE A 258 21.41 -22.45 4.14
C ILE A 258 21.96 -22.71 2.74
N THR A 259 21.28 -23.58 1.99
CA THR A 259 21.59 -23.83 0.59
C THR A 259 20.64 -23.03 -0.28
N ILE A 260 21.16 -22.29 -1.25
CA ILE A 260 20.36 -21.63 -2.28
C ILE A 260 20.78 -22.16 -3.65
N THR A 261 19.81 -22.36 -4.54
CA THR A 261 20.10 -22.73 -5.93
C THR A 261 20.04 -21.48 -6.80
N VAL A 262 21.15 -21.13 -7.43
CA VAL A 262 21.31 -19.91 -8.23
C VAL A 262 21.41 -20.26 -9.70
N GLU A 263 20.63 -19.55 -10.52
CA GLU A 263 20.75 -19.51 -11.96
C GLU A 263 21.39 -18.18 -12.37
N ARG A 264 22.42 -18.26 -13.22
CA ARG A 264 23.15 -17.11 -13.75
C ARG A 264 23.21 -17.21 -15.26
N LYS A 265 22.99 -16.10 -15.96
CA LYS A 265 23.13 -16.03 -17.41
C LYS A 265 24.51 -16.51 -17.84
N GLY A 266 24.55 -17.50 -18.73
CA GLY A 266 25.78 -18.14 -19.21
C GLY A 266 26.21 -19.40 -18.46
N TRP A 267 25.45 -19.85 -17.45
CA TRP A 267 25.60 -21.21 -16.89
C TRP A 267 24.69 -22.19 -17.61
N ASP A 268 25.19 -23.40 -17.87
CA ASP A 268 24.40 -24.46 -18.52
C ASP A 268 23.29 -25.02 -17.62
N LYS A 269 23.48 -24.95 -16.29
CA LYS A 269 22.53 -25.41 -15.27
C LYS A 269 22.62 -24.56 -13.98
N PRO A 270 21.51 -24.40 -13.23
CA PRO A 270 21.55 -23.79 -11.90
C PRO A 270 22.50 -24.52 -10.95
N ARG A 271 23.17 -23.80 -10.05
CA ARG A 271 24.14 -24.37 -9.09
C ARG A 271 23.65 -24.17 -7.66
N ALA A 272 23.74 -25.23 -6.85
CA ALA A 272 23.51 -25.15 -5.42
C ALA A 272 24.73 -24.56 -4.71
N MET A 273 24.50 -23.58 -3.84
CA MET A 273 25.52 -22.88 -3.06
C MET A 273 25.11 -22.93 -1.59
N THR A 274 25.94 -23.50 -0.73
CA THR A 274 25.71 -23.51 0.72
C THR A 274 26.50 -22.38 1.37
N LEU A 275 25.79 -21.50 2.08
CA LEU A 275 26.37 -20.35 2.75
C LEU A 275 26.13 -20.45 4.26
N ALA A 276 27.13 -20.04 5.04
CA ALA A 276 26.94 -19.75 6.46
C ALA A 276 26.39 -18.33 6.61
N ARG A 277 25.32 -18.16 7.38
CA ARG A 277 24.75 -16.85 7.70
C ARG A 277 25.76 -16.07 8.55
N GLY A 278 25.98 -14.81 8.19
CA GLY A 278 26.82 -13.87 8.92
C GLY A 278 26.00 -12.74 9.52
N MET A 279 26.63 -11.95 10.38
CA MET A 279 26.04 -10.70 10.86
C MET A 279 26.02 -9.67 9.73
N ILE A 280 24.83 -9.16 9.41
CA ILE A 280 24.59 -8.15 8.39
C ILE A 280 24.17 -6.87 9.12
N SER A 281 24.93 -5.79 8.90
CA SER A 281 24.61 -4.45 9.40
C SER A 281 23.69 -3.73 8.42
N ILE A 282 22.70 -3.03 8.96
CA ILE A 282 21.87 -2.08 8.23
C ILE A 282 22.51 -0.71 8.43
N ASP A 283 22.90 -0.07 7.34
CA ASP A 283 23.51 1.26 7.40
C ASP A 283 22.44 2.30 7.77
N SER A 284 22.51 2.82 8.99
CA SER A 284 21.68 3.93 9.48
C SER A 284 22.23 5.30 9.04
N VAL A 285 23.52 5.37 8.71
CA VAL A 285 24.25 6.60 8.37
C VAL A 285 24.86 6.51 6.96
N GLN A 286 24.54 7.48 6.11
CA GLN A 286 25.29 7.75 4.88
C GLN A 286 26.10 9.04 5.07
N HIS A 287 27.31 9.10 4.52
CA HIS A 287 28.14 10.30 4.62
C HIS A 287 28.96 10.57 3.37
N LYS A 288 29.29 11.84 3.15
CA LYS A 288 30.14 12.30 2.05
C LYS A 288 30.81 13.62 2.43
N LEU A 289 32.09 13.77 2.11
CA LEU A 289 32.75 15.07 2.18
C LEU A 289 32.39 15.89 0.93
N LEU A 290 31.62 16.95 1.10
CA LEU A 290 31.20 17.86 0.04
C LEU A 290 32.29 18.90 -0.28
N ALA A 291 32.08 19.66 -1.37
CA ALA A 291 32.91 20.79 -1.72
C ALA A 291 33.04 21.80 -0.56
N GLY A 292 34.23 22.41 -0.42
CA GLY A 292 34.52 23.35 0.67
C GLY A 292 34.81 22.69 2.03
N ASN A 293 35.08 21.38 2.06
CA ASN A 293 35.26 20.56 3.27
C ASN A 293 34.04 20.60 4.21
N VAL A 294 32.83 20.56 3.65
CA VAL A 294 31.60 20.42 4.43
C VAL A 294 31.27 18.94 4.55
N GLY A 295 31.15 18.43 5.76
CA GLY A 295 30.70 17.07 5.99
C GLY A 295 29.20 16.96 5.75
N TYR A 296 28.77 16.01 4.93
CA TYR A 296 27.36 15.65 4.83
C TYR A 296 27.13 14.33 5.53
N VAL A 297 26.13 14.28 6.41
CA VAL A 297 25.67 13.08 7.10
C VAL A 297 24.17 12.97 6.93
N ARG A 298 23.69 11.86 6.37
CA ARG A 298 22.27 11.51 6.34
C ARG A 298 21.99 10.41 7.35
N LEU A 299 21.06 10.69 8.27
CA LEU A 299 20.53 9.68 9.19
C LEU A 299 19.22 9.14 8.61
N LYS A 300 19.19 7.87 8.22
CA LYS A 300 17.99 7.24 7.65
C LYS A 300 16.94 6.90 8.71
N ASN A 301 17.40 6.50 9.89
CA ASN A 301 16.62 6.09 11.05
C ASN A 301 17.52 6.05 12.30
N PHE A 302 16.93 5.87 13.47
CA PHE A 302 17.64 5.73 14.75
C PHE A 302 17.62 4.28 15.24
N GLN A 303 18.63 3.52 14.85
CA GLN A 303 18.88 2.13 15.22
C GLN A 303 20.00 2.03 16.27
N GLY A 304 20.18 0.87 16.92
CA GLY A 304 21.15 0.67 18.00
C GLY A 304 22.63 0.99 17.67
N ASN A 305 23.00 1.05 16.40
CA ASN A 305 24.35 1.38 15.92
C ASN A 305 24.51 2.85 15.43
N THR A 306 23.46 3.67 15.43
CA THR A 306 23.45 4.97 14.73
C THR A 306 24.50 5.95 15.25
N THR A 307 24.58 6.14 16.57
CA THR A 307 25.58 7.06 17.18
C THR A 307 27.00 6.64 16.82
N ARG A 308 27.31 5.34 16.91
CA ARG A 308 28.63 4.78 16.58
C ARG A 308 28.98 5.07 15.12
N ASP A 309 28.04 4.81 14.21
CA ASP A 309 28.25 4.96 12.79
C ASP A 309 28.36 6.46 12.39
N LEU A 310 27.63 7.34 13.09
CA LEU A 310 27.78 8.80 12.97
C LEU A 310 29.18 9.27 13.40
N GLN A 311 29.64 8.86 14.57
CA GLN A 311 30.98 9.21 15.08
C GLN A 311 32.09 8.71 14.14
N ALA A 312 31.94 7.48 13.62
CA ALA A 312 32.87 6.94 12.63
C ALA A 312 32.88 7.76 11.33
N ALA A 313 31.70 8.13 10.81
CA ALA A 313 31.56 8.96 9.62
C ALA A 313 32.21 10.35 9.80
N LEU A 314 31.99 10.99 10.94
CA LEU A 314 32.59 12.29 11.27
C LEU A 314 34.11 12.20 11.42
N SER A 315 34.63 11.16 12.09
CA SER A 315 36.06 10.90 12.22
C SER A 315 36.73 10.71 10.86
N GLU A 316 36.10 9.95 9.96
CA GLU A 316 36.60 9.71 8.61
C GLU A 316 36.64 11.01 7.79
N MET A 317 35.55 11.80 7.81
CA MET A 317 35.51 13.09 7.10
C MET A 317 36.49 14.12 7.68
N ARG A 318 36.75 14.09 9.00
CA ARG A 318 37.81 14.89 9.63
C ARG A 318 39.19 14.54 9.07
N LYS A 319 39.54 13.24 9.02
CA LYS A 319 40.81 12.78 8.44
C LYS A 319 40.95 13.18 6.96
N GLN A 320 39.88 13.03 6.19
CA GLN A 320 39.88 13.39 4.75
C GLN A 320 40.06 14.90 4.50
N SER A 321 39.60 15.74 5.43
CA SER A 321 39.64 17.21 5.31
C SER A 321 40.86 17.85 6.01
N GLU A 322 41.55 17.12 6.88
CA GLU A 322 42.68 17.63 7.68
C GLU A 322 43.76 18.31 6.81
N ALA A 323 44.23 17.62 5.78
CA ALA A 323 45.21 18.15 4.82
C ALA A 323 44.69 19.32 3.96
N LYS A 324 43.38 19.59 3.99
CA LYS A 324 42.69 20.65 3.23
C LYS A 324 42.19 21.78 4.13
N GLY A 325 42.66 21.87 5.37
CA GLY A 325 42.29 22.93 6.32
C GLY A 325 41.11 22.57 7.24
N GLY A 326 40.83 21.28 7.41
CA GLY A 326 39.81 20.74 8.31
C GLY A 326 38.37 20.90 7.81
N LEU A 327 37.42 20.33 8.55
CA LEU A 327 35.99 20.52 8.31
C LEU A 327 35.61 21.99 8.52
N LYS A 328 34.82 22.53 7.59
CA LYS A 328 34.30 23.92 7.66
C LYS A 328 32.86 24.01 8.11
N GLY A 329 32.15 22.88 8.16
CA GLY A 329 30.76 22.78 8.61
C GLY A 329 30.22 21.37 8.39
N VAL A 330 29.05 21.10 8.97
CA VAL A 330 28.32 19.84 8.75
C VAL A 330 26.87 20.11 8.36
N VAL A 331 26.39 19.36 7.37
CA VAL A 331 24.97 19.25 7.03
C VAL A 331 24.48 17.90 7.56
N LEU A 332 23.58 17.94 8.54
CA LEU A 332 22.91 16.79 9.11
C LEU A 332 21.52 16.63 8.47
N ASP A 333 21.36 15.63 7.63
CA ASP A 333 20.13 15.38 6.86
C ASP A 333 19.27 14.30 7.52
N MET A 334 18.10 14.71 8.02
CA MET A 334 17.09 13.85 8.61
C MET A 334 15.78 13.87 7.79
N ARG A 335 15.81 14.34 6.54
CA ARG A 335 14.65 14.32 5.64
C ARG A 335 14.18 12.87 5.42
N GLY A 336 12.89 12.64 5.63
CA GLY A 336 12.26 11.33 5.52
C GLY A 336 12.59 10.35 6.64
N ASN A 337 13.30 10.76 7.70
CA ASN A 337 13.65 9.90 8.83
C ASN A 337 12.51 9.85 9.86
N PRO A 338 11.79 8.71 9.98
CA PRO A 338 10.62 8.57 10.85
C PRO A 338 10.96 8.53 12.36
N GLY A 339 12.25 8.54 12.70
CA GLY A 339 12.76 8.42 14.05
C GLY A 339 13.33 7.04 14.35
N GLY A 340 13.06 6.52 15.55
CA GLY A 340 13.58 5.25 16.06
C GLY A 340 13.83 5.31 17.56
N LEU A 341 14.93 4.71 18.02
CA LEU A 341 15.25 4.61 19.44
C LEU A 341 15.54 5.99 20.07
N LEU A 342 14.81 6.31 21.15
CA LEU A 342 14.97 7.55 21.92
C LEU A 342 16.42 7.75 22.40
N GLU A 343 17.05 6.71 22.94
CA GLU A 343 18.43 6.76 23.42
C GLU A 343 19.43 7.12 22.31
N GLN A 344 19.18 6.71 21.07
CA GLN A 344 20.03 7.07 19.94
C GLN A 344 19.84 8.53 19.55
N ALA A 345 18.61 9.08 19.62
CA ALA A 345 18.40 10.52 19.44
C ALA A 345 19.10 11.36 20.50
N ILE A 346 19.08 10.92 21.76
CA ILE A 346 19.78 11.59 22.86
C ILE A 346 21.28 11.63 22.57
N GLN A 347 21.89 10.48 22.29
CA GLN A 347 23.33 10.38 22.03
C GLN A 347 23.78 11.10 20.75
N VAL A 348 22.98 11.07 19.69
CA VAL A 348 23.22 11.85 18.47
C VAL A 348 23.18 13.34 18.79
N SER A 349 22.22 13.80 19.59
CA SER A 349 22.18 15.21 20.02
C SER A 349 23.42 15.57 20.84
N ASP A 350 23.78 14.72 21.80
CA ASP A 350 24.95 14.85 22.68
C ASP A 350 26.28 14.99 21.91
N THR A 351 26.35 14.41 20.71
CA THR A 351 27.53 14.56 19.83
C THR A 351 27.77 16.01 19.39
N PHE A 352 26.74 16.85 19.36
CA PHE A 352 26.80 18.23 18.84
C PHE A 352 26.62 19.32 19.90
N VAL A 353 26.22 18.98 21.13
CA VAL A 353 26.02 19.94 22.23
C VAL A 353 26.69 19.44 23.52
N SER A 354 27.40 20.32 24.24
CA SER A 354 28.10 19.99 25.49
C SER A 354 27.30 20.25 26.78
N ASN A 355 26.19 20.97 26.70
CA ASN A 355 25.39 21.34 27.86
C ASN A 355 23.91 21.60 27.52
N GLY A 356 23.08 21.65 28.56
CA GLY A 356 21.64 21.86 28.46
C GLY A 356 20.83 20.57 28.48
N THR A 357 19.52 20.70 28.63
CA THR A 357 18.59 19.57 28.54
C THR A 357 18.31 19.30 27.06
N ILE A 358 18.57 18.08 26.59
CA ILE A 358 18.31 17.63 25.22
C ILE A 358 16.80 17.38 25.03
N VAL A 359 16.21 16.64 25.97
CA VAL A 359 14.80 16.28 25.95
C VAL A 359 14.29 16.04 27.37
N SER A 360 13.05 16.44 27.63
CA SER A 360 12.33 16.11 28.85
C SER A 360 11.15 15.21 28.52
N THR A 361 10.99 14.08 29.20
CA THR A 361 9.81 13.23 29.08
C THR A 361 8.88 13.43 30.27
N VAL A 362 7.60 13.65 29.98
CA VAL A 362 6.55 13.96 30.96
C VAL A 362 5.43 12.93 30.82
N GLY A 363 5.22 12.11 31.85
CA GLY A 363 4.26 11.01 31.87
C GLY A 363 3.28 11.06 33.06
N LEU A 364 2.26 10.20 33.00
CA LEU A 364 1.25 9.98 34.05
C LEU A 364 0.59 11.26 34.58
N SER A 365 -0.18 11.98 33.74
CA SER A 365 -0.81 13.27 34.10
C SER A 365 0.19 14.32 34.61
N ASP A 366 1.33 14.44 33.93
CA ASP A 366 2.40 15.40 34.22
C ASP A 366 3.11 15.21 35.57
N LYS A 367 2.95 14.05 36.22
CA LYS A 367 3.53 13.75 37.54
C LYS A 367 4.92 13.14 37.45
N LEU A 368 5.23 12.45 36.36
CA LEU A 368 6.54 11.84 36.14
C LEU A 368 7.31 12.68 35.13
N ARG A 369 8.39 13.32 35.57
CA ARG A 369 9.26 14.10 34.70
C ARG A 369 10.68 13.55 34.77
N GLU A 370 11.23 13.22 33.62
CA GLU A 370 12.63 12.82 33.46
C GLU A 370 13.30 13.74 32.44
N GLU A 371 14.50 14.20 32.75
CA GLU A 371 15.28 15.07 31.87
C GLU A 371 16.55 14.36 31.45
N LYS A 372 16.84 14.39 30.15
CA LYS A 372 18.08 13.88 29.58
C LYS A 372 18.94 15.08 29.19
N LYS A 373 20.11 15.18 29.82
CA LYS A 373 21.03 16.32 29.67
C LYS A 373 22.21 15.92 28.81
N ALA A 374 22.77 16.92 28.13
CA ALA A 374 24.03 16.78 27.41
C ALA A 374 25.21 16.64 28.38
N HIS A 375 26.24 15.92 27.95
CA HIS A 375 27.49 15.71 28.67
C HIS A 375 28.62 16.52 28.01
N ALA A 376 29.54 16.98 28.85
CA ALA A 376 30.69 17.76 28.39
C ALA A 376 31.77 16.81 27.83
N ASP A 377 31.70 16.54 26.52
CA ASP A 377 32.69 15.76 25.78
C ASP A 377 33.43 16.64 24.74
N GLU A 378 34.51 16.13 24.11
CA GLU A 378 35.12 16.72 22.90
C GLU A 378 34.17 16.60 21.68
N GLY A 379 33.02 17.28 21.76
CA GLY A 379 31.95 17.23 20.77
C GLY A 379 32.26 18.03 19.50
N GLU A 380 31.35 17.94 18.52
CA GLU A 380 31.49 18.59 17.22
C GLU A 380 31.06 20.08 17.26
N GLU A 381 31.57 20.86 18.23
CA GLU A 381 31.18 22.27 18.46
C GLU A 381 31.99 23.29 17.64
N ALA A 382 33.11 22.89 17.04
CA ALA A 382 34.09 23.78 16.43
C ALA A 382 33.68 24.38 15.07
N TYR A 383 32.55 23.95 14.49
CA TYR A 383 32.11 24.36 13.16
C TYR A 383 30.58 24.52 13.06
N PRO A 384 30.07 25.33 12.11
CA PRO A 384 28.63 25.50 11.88
C PRO A 384 27.93 24.18 11.54
N VAL A 385 26.68 24.04 11.99
CA VAL A 385 25.82 22.89 11.66
C VAL A 385 24.50 23.39 11.08
N ALA A 386 24.09 22.80 9.96
CA ALA A 386 22.75 22.95 9.40
C ALA A 386 22.05 21.59 9.42
N VAL A 387 20.77 21.58 9.79
CA VAL A 387 19.96 20.36 9.86
C VAL A 387 18.87 20.42 8.79
N LEU A 388 18.81 19.42 7.91
CA LEU A 388 17.75 19.28 6.91
C LEU A 388 16.62 18.41 7.45
N VAL A 389 15.39 18.91 7.37
CA VAL A 389 14.17 18.21 7.83
C VAL A 389 13.02 18.35 6.84
N ASN A 390 12.04 17.44 6.88
CA ASN A 390 10.78 17.56 6.15
C ASN A 390 9.61 16.91 6.91
N ALA A 391 8.42 16.83 6.31
CA ALA A 391 7.24 16.23 6.92
C ALA A 391 7.41 14.73 7.30
N GLY A 392 8.37 14.03 6.68
CA GLY A 392 8.73 12.66 7.05
C GLY A 392 9.72 12.55 8.21
N SER A 393 10.32 13.67 8.64
CA SER A 393 11.13 13.74 9.86
C SER A 393 10.22 13.68 11.08
N ALA A 394 10.45 12.74 12.00
CA ALA A 394 9.62 12.59 13.19
C ALA A 394 10.29 11.99 14.42
N SER A 395 9.62 12.15 15.56
CA SER A 395 9.96 11.49 16.82
C SER A 395 11.43 11.73 17.18
N ALA A 396 12.28 10.70 17.19
CA ALA A 396 13.72 10.85 17.42
C ALA A 396 14.39 11.94 16.55
N SER A 397 14.00 12.08 15.28
CA SER A 397 14.48 13.16 14.40
C SER A 397 14.06 14.55 14.90
N GLU A 398 12.85 14.68 15.44
CA GLU A 398 12.33 15.93 15.99
C GLU A 398 12.95 16.26 17.34
N ILE A 399 13.32 15.25 18.13
CA ILE A 399 14.13 15.43 19.34
C ILE A 399 15.49 16.01 18.98
N VAL A 400 16.21 15.43 18.01
CA VAL A 400 17.50 15.97 17.56
C VAL A 400 17.34 17.37 17.00
N ALA A 401 16.40 17.60 16.07
CA ALA A 401 16.19 18.92 15.48
C ALA A 401 15.78 19.96 16.54
N GLY A 402 14.88 19.61 17.46
CA GLY A 402 14.44 20.47 18.55
C GLY A 402 15.55 20.78 19.56
N ALA A 403 16.36 19.78 19.92
CA ALA A 403 17.53 19.96 20.78
C ALA A 403 18.52 20.95 20.16
N LEU A 404 18.95 20.70 18.91
CA LEU A 404 19.92 21.55 18.23
C LEU A 404 19.37 22.96 17.93
N LYS A 405 18.07 23.10 17.64
CA LYS A 405 17.41 24.39 17.43
C LYS A 405 17.34 25.20 18.72
N ASN A 406 16.79 24.62 19.79
CA ASN A 406 16.45 25.35 21.01
C ASN A 406 17.65 25.56 21.94
N LEU A 407 18.69 24.72 21.84
CA LEU A 407 20.01 24.95 22.46
C LEU A 407 20.89 25.91 21.65
N ASN A 408 20.35 26.57 20.62
CA ASN A 408 21.04 27.56 19.80
C ASN A 408 22.26 26.99 19.05
N ARG A 409 22.26 25.71 18.68
CA ARG A 409 23.41 25.01 18.09
C ARG A 409 23.40 24.94 16.56
N ALA A 410 22.24 24.71 15.94
CA ALA A 410 22.17 24.50 14.50
C ALA A 410 20.97 25.23 13.88
N VAL A 411 21.14 25.70 12.64
CA VAL A 411 20.02 26.21 11.83
C VAL A 411 19.21 25.04 11.28
N ILE A 412 17.88 25.11 11.39
CA ILE A 412 16.97 24.11 10.82
C ILE A 412 16.49 24.59 9.46
N ILE A 413 16.67 23.78 8.42
CA ILE A 413 16.37 24.11 7.03
C ILE A 413 15.47 23.01 6.43
N GLY A 414 14.54 23.36 5.56
CA GLY A 414 13.71 22.38 4.83
C GLY A 414 12.22 22.62 5.03
N ARG A 415 11.45 21.61 5.46
CA ARG A 415 10.00 21.71 5.66
C ARG A 415 9.62 21.29 7.08
N GLN A 416 8.49 21.81 7.58
CA GLN A 416 7.97 21.48 8.91
C GLN A 416 7.80 19.98 9.09
N THR A 417 8.26 19.47 10.23
CA THR A 417 8.26 18.04 10.58
C THR A 417 6.86 17.53 10.95
N PHE A 418 6.75 16.23 11.23
CA PHE A 418 5.45 15.58 11.39
C PHE A 418 4.62 16.08 12.58
N GLY A 419 5.25 16.30 13.74
CA GLY A 419 4.60 16.74 14.97
C GLY A 419 4.30 15.64 15.99
N LYS A 420 5.08 14.56 16.01
CA LYS A 420 4.85 13.46 16.96
C LYS A 420 5.59 13.72 18.27
N GLY A 421 4.90 14.24 19.27
CA GLY A 421 5.42 14.59 20.61
C GLY A 421 5.24 13.51 21.69
N SER A 422 5.07 12.24 21.33
CA SER A 422 4.78 11.14 22.25
C SER A 422 5.88 10.07 22.29
N VAL A 423 6.01 9.40 23.44
CA VAL A 423 6.99 8.33 23.71
C VAL A 423 6.26 7.03 24.01
N GLN A 424 6.67 5.96 23.32
CA GLN A 424 6.14 4.63 23.53
C GLN A 424 7.15 3.69 24.20
N VAL A 425 6.66 2.79 25.04
CA VAL A 425 7.40 1.67 25.61
C VAL A 425 6.84 0.35 25.08
N LEU A 426 7.72 -0.65 24.95
CA LEU A 426 7.38 -2.01 24.54
C LEU A 426 7.30 -2.95 25.73
N TYR A 427 6.23 -3.74 25.77
CA TYR A 427 6.03 -4.80 26.76
C TYR A 427 5.91 -6.14 26.04
N ASP A 428 6.87 -7.03 26.27
CA ASP A 428 6.95 -8.35 25.62
C ASP A 428 5.95 -9.33 26.23
N PHE A 429 5.34 -10.16 25.37
CA PHE A 429 4.43 -11.23 25.78
C PHE A 429 5.04 -12.62 25.51
N PRO A 430 4.60 -13.67 26.23
CA PRO A 430 5.13 -15.02 26.06
C PRO A 430 4.81 -15.69 24.71
N ASP A 431 3.87 -15.13 23.95
CA ASP A 431 3.49 -15.60 22.61
C ASP A 431 4.28 -14.90 21.50
N ASP A 432 5.39 -14.25 21.85
CA ASP A 432 6.24 -13.42 20.98
C ASP A 432 5.56 -12.15 20.44
N SER A 433 4.36 -11.80 20.91
CA SER A 433 3.74 -10.49 20.65
C SER A 433 4.31 -9.40 21.58
N ALA A 434 4.02 -8.12 21.29
CA ALA A 434 4.38 -7.02 22.18
C ALA A 434 3.36 -5.88 22.19
N LEU A 435 3.07 -5.33 23.36
CA LEU A 435 2.31 -4.09 23.47
C LEU A 435 3.27 -2.90 23.32
N LYS A 436 3.03 -2.06 22.31
CA LYS A 436 3.61 -0.72 22.21
C LYS A 436 2.61 0.26 22.81
N LEU A 437 2.95 0.92 23.91
CA LEU A 437 2.03 1.80 24.65
C LEU A 437 2.64 3.18 24.85
N THR A 438 1.88 4.23 24.60
CA THR A 438 2.28 5.61 24.92
C THR A 438 2.24 5.86 26.42
N ILE A 439 3.40 6.17 27.01
CA ILE A 439 3.53 6.40 28.47
C ILE A 439 3.88 7.84 28.83
N ALA A 440 4.41 8.60 27.88
CA ALA A 440 4.88 9.96 28.11
C ALA A 440 4.75 10.82 26.85
N LYS A 441 4.73 12.14 27.05
CA LYS A 441 5.00 13.15 26.04
C LYS A 441 6.45 13.59 26.17
N TYR A 442 7.07 14.06 25.10
CA TYR A 442 8.38 14.68 25.22
C TYR A 442 8.33 16.17 24.86
N LEU A 443 9.18 16.92 25.54
CA LEU A 443 9.36 18.36 25.38
C LEU A 443 10.79 18.61 24.92
N THR A 444 10.92 19.48 23.93
CA THR A 444 12.22 19.98 23.46
C THR A 444 12.75 21.04 24.45
N PRO A 445 14.04 21.44 24.37
CA PRO A 445 14.62 22.38 25.33
C PRO A 445 13.79 23.67 25.44
N GLY A 446 13.61 24.15 26.67
CA GLY A 446 12.69 25.27 26.96
C GLY A 446 11.24 24.85 27.20
N ASP A 447 10.98 23.56 27.45
CA ASP A 447 9.64 22.98 27.67
C ASP A 447 8.68 23.18 26.49
N VAL A 448 9.22 23.19 25.27
CA VAL A 448 8.44 23.39 24.05
C VAL A 448 7.85 22.05 23.59
N SER A 449 6.52 21.96 23.60
CA SER A 449 5.76 20.83 23.07
C SER A 449 5.60 20.96 21.55
N ILE A 450 6.05 19.94 20.83
CA ILE A 450 5.91 19.85 19.37
C ILE A 450 4.70 19.03 18.93
N GLN A 451 3.91 18.47 19.86
CA GLN A 451 2.74 17.66 19.54
C GLN A 451 1.78 18.45 18.62
N GLU A 452 1.25 17.80 17.58
CA GLU A 452 0.45 18.37 16.47
C GLU A 452 1.23 19.25 15.49
N VAL A 453 2.22 20.01 15.99
CA VAL A 453 2.91 21.06 15.22
C VAL A 453 4.16 20.53 14.52
N GLY A 454 5.07 19.92 15.25
CA GLY A 454 6.43 19.57 14.79
C GLY A 454 7.42 20.71 14.95
N ILE A 455 8.66 20.47 14.52
CA ILE A 455 9.72 21.45 14.39
C ILE A 455 9.48 22.25 13.11
N VAL A 456 9.11 23.51 13.28
CA VAL A 456 9.09 24.48 12.18
C VAL A 456 10.54 24.82 11.79
N PRO A 457 10.94 24.73 10.50
CA PRO A 457 12.28 25.10 10.09
C PRO A 457 12.51 26.60 10.29
N ASP A 458 13.77 26.99 10.47
CA ASP A 458 14.14 28.41 10.50
C ASP A 458 14.04 29.02 9.10
N ILE A 459 14.56 28.27 8.11
CA ILE A 459 14.51 28.61 6.69
C ILE A 459 13.72 27.51 5.99
N GLU A 460 12.51 27.83 5.57
CA GLU A 460 11.67 26.90 4.82
C GLU A 460 12.12 26.83 3.36
N LEU A 461 12.29 25.62 2.81
CA LEU A 461 12.58 25.38 1.40
C LEU A 461 11.36 24.71 0.76
N VAL A 462 10.77 25.36 -0.23
CA VAL A 462 9.55 24.90 -0.89
C VAL A 462 9.84 24.54 -2.36
N PRO A 463 9.84 23.25 -2.74
CA PRO A 463 10.05 22.87 -4.12
C PRO A 463 8.89 23.36 -4.99
N SER A 464 9.23 23.89 -6.16
CA SER A 464 8.30 24.36 -7.18
C SER A 464 8.59 23.68 -8.51
N ALA A 465 7.55 23.45 -9.32
CA ALA A 465 7.66 22.85 -10.64
C ALA A 465 6.89 23.70 -11.65
N VAL A 466 7.48 23.95 -12.82
CA VAL A 466 6.85 24.70 -13.91
C VAL A 466 7.13 23.94 -15.21
N THR A 467 6.12 23.25 -15.71
CA THR A 467 6.17 22.44 -16.93
C THR A 467 4.87 22.62 -17.72
N ASP A 468 4.87 22.25 -19.00
CA ASP A 468 3.66 22.26 -19.84
C ASP A 468 2.56 21.35 -19.30
N GLU A 469 2.94 20.27 -18.59
CA GLU A 469 2.01 19.28 -18.05
C GLU A 469 1.44 19.70 -16.69
N ARG A 470 2.27 20.35 -15.85
CA ARG A 470 1.90 20.70 -14.48
C ARG A 470 2.70 21.90 -13.95
N VAL A 471 1.98 22.79 -13.26
CA VAL A 471 2.53 23.90 -12.48
C VAL A 471 2.24 23.65 -11.00
N VAL A 472 3.25 23.81 -10.15
CA VAL A 472 3.19 23.70 -8.69
C VAL A 472 4.05 24.82 -8.10
N VAL A 473 3.44 25.97 -7.79
CA VAL A 473 4.14 27.16 -7.31
C VAL A 473 3.31 27.92 -6.28
N PHE A 474 2.00 28.01 -6.49
CA PHE A 474 1.11 28.95 -5.80
C PHE A 474 0.11 28.28 -4.86
N ALA A 475 -0.36 27.08 -5.21
CA ALA A 475 -1.22 26.32 -4.33
C ALA A 475 -0.44 26.02 -3.03
N PRO A 476 -1.07 26.18 -1.85
CA PRO A 476 -0.47 25.67 -0.62
C PRO A 476 -0.13 24.18 -0.79
N ARG A 477 0.82 23.64 -0.05
CA ARG A 477 1.04 22.19 -0.06
C ARG A 477 0.13 21.53 0.98
N LYS A 478 -0.44 20.36 0.66
CA LYS A 478 -0.99 19.47 1.69
C LYS A 478 0.13 18.57 2.16
N THR A 479 0.40 18.56 3.45
CA THR A 479 1.32 17.60 4.08
C THR A 479 0.53 16.87 5.14
N ILE A 480 0.78 15.59 5.31
CA ILE A 480 0.20 14.83 6.41
C ILE A 480 1.10 15.02 7.65
N GLY A 481 0.50 15.22 8.80
CA GLY A 481 1.19 15.23 10.09
C GLY A 481 0.37 14.64 11.22
N GLU A 482 0.85 14.79 12.45
CA GLU A 482 0.21 14.22 13.64
C GLU A 482 -1.25 14.69 13.81
N ALA A 483 -1.52 15.96 13.50
CA ALA A 483 -2.85 16.55 13.60
C ALA A 483 -3.89 15.97 12.62
N ASP A 484 -3.45 15.23 11.58
CA ASP A 484 -4.33 14.54 10.63
C ASP A 484 -4.67 13.11 11.08
N LEU A 485 -4.02 12.61 12.14
CA LEU A 485 -4.28 11.26 12.64
C LEU A 485 -5.54 11.24 13.52
N ASP A 486 -6.39 10.24 13.31
CA ASP A 486 -7.53 9.99 14.19
C ASP A 486 -7.04 9.74 15.63
N GLN A 487 -7.75 10.29 16.62
CA GLN A 487 -7.44 10.13 18.07
C GLN A 487 -6.07 10.65 18.53
N HIS A 488 -5.34 11.48 17.77
CA HIS A 488 -4.09 12.08 18.23
C HIS A 488 -4.25 12.91 19.52
N PHE A 489 -3.13 13.19 20.20
CA PHE A 489 -3.12 14.05 21.38
C PHE A 489 -3.13 15.52 21.01
N GLY A 490 -3.91 16.29 21.76
CA GLY A 490 -3.82 17.75 21.73
C GLY A 490 -2.47 18.26 22.18
N ASN A 491 -2.01 19.36 21.57
CA ASN A 491 -0.92 20.14 22.13
C ASN A 491 -1.35 20.70 23.51
N PRO A 492 -0.56 20.49 24.59
CA PRO A 492 -0.92 20.96 25.93
C PRO A 492 -1.08 22.48 26.03
N ASN A 493 -0.48 23.24 25.10
CA ASN A 493 -0.57 24.70 25.06
C ASN A 493 -1.74 25.21 24.19
N SER A 494 -2.61 24.32 23.69
CA SER A 494 -3.76 24.67 22.84
C SER A 494 -5.08 24.55 23.61
N GLU A 495 -6.02 25.46 23.35
CA GLU A 495 -7.38 25.42 23.91
C GLU A 495 -8.21 24.23 23.37
N SER A 496 -7.90 23.78 22.15
CA SER A 496 -8.57 22.66 21.50
C SER A 496 -7.60 21.75 20.73
N VAL A 497 -7.97 20.47 20.65
CA VAL A 497 -7.28 19.47 19.82
C VAL A 497 -7.55 19.81 18.35
N ALA A 498 -6.50 19.80 17.53
CA ALA A 498 -6.64 20.04 16.10
C ALA A 498 -7.51 18.96 15.44
N LYS A 499 -8.24 19.30 14.38
CA LYS A 499 -8.97 18.27 13.59
C LYS A 499 -8.22 17.89 12.33
N LYS A 500 -7.35 18.77 11.86
CA LYS A 500 -6.52 18.62 10.67
C LYS A 500 -5.27 19.48 10.82
N ARG A 501 -4.21 19.16 10.07
CA ARG A 501 -2.95 19.91 10.12
C ARG A 501 -3.13 21.37 9.72
N GLU A 502 -4.05 21.70 8.84
CA GLU A 502 -4.30 23.10 8.47
C GLU A 502 -4.77 23.96 9.65
N ASP A 503 -5.34 23.37 10.72
CA ASP A 503 -5.75 24.09 11.93
C ASP A 503 -4.55 24.48 12.81
N VAL A 504 -3.39 23.86 12.60
CA VAL A 504 -2.15 24.13 13.35
C VAL A 504 -1.11 24.88 12.51
N LEU A 505 -1.26 24.89 11.18
CA LEU A 505 -0.45 25.70 10.29
C LEU A 505 -0.66 27.19 10.64
N GLY A 506 0.40 27.83 11.12
CA GLY A 506 0.37 29.23 11.55
C GLY A 506 0.41 29.45 13.06
N ARG A 507 0.30 28.39 13.88
CA ARG A 507 0.66 28.47 15.32
C ARG A 507 2.14 28.87 15.49
N GLU A 508 2.99 28.35 14.60
CA GLU A 508 4.37 28.79 14.39
C GLU A 508 4.61 29.01 12.89
N LYS A 509 5.54 29.90 12.56
CA LYS A 509 5.93 30.22 11.18
C LYS A 509 7.45 30.19 11.03
N PRO A 510 7.97 29.76 9.87
CA PRO A 510 9.39 29.87 9.58
C PRO A 510 9.80 31.35 9.54
N LEU A 511 11.09 31.63 9.78
CA LEU A 511 11.60 33.00 9.72
C LEU A 511 11.67 33.49 8.28
N GLU A 512 12.12 32.61 7.39
CA GLU A 512 12.23 32.86 5.94
C GLU A 512 11.67 31.67 5.16
N SER A 513 11.17 31.92 3.95
CA SER A 513 10.68 30.86 3.06
C SER A 513 11.21 31.08 1.64
N VAL A 514 11.88 30.06 1.10
CA VAL A 514 12.51 30.07 -0.22
C VAL A 514 11.79 29.06 -1.12
N LYS A 515 11.02 29.57 -2.09
CA LYS A 515 10.50 28.75 -3.18
C LYS A 515 11.62 28.55 -4.21
N TYR A 516 11.92 27.30 -4.56
CA TYR A 516 12.97 26.98 -5.53
C TYR A 516 12.45 26.10 -6.66
N LEU A 517 13.01 26.25 -7.86
CA LEU A 517 12.60 25.45 -9.01
C LEU A 517 13.30 24.08 -8.98
N LYS A 518 12.55 23.01 -8.70
CA LYS A 518 13.04 21.61 -8.72
C LYS A 518 13.17 21.19 -10.19
N VAL A 519 14.36 21.31 -10.75
CA VAL A 519 14.64 20.90 -12.12
C VAL A 519 14.89 19.39 -12.16
N ASP A 520 13.99 18.63 -12.79
CA ASP A 520 14.20 17.20 -13.00
C ASP A 520 15.39 16.98 -13.95
N GLN A 521 16.48 16.40 -13.45
CA GLN A 521 17.66 16.08 -14.25
C GLN A 521 17.32 15.15 -15.44
N LYS A 522 16.27 14.32 -15.35
CA LYS A 522 15.80 13.51 -16.46
C LYS A 522 15.10 14.34 -17.53
N GLN A 523 14.36 15.40 -17.16
CA GLN A 523 13.82 16.37 -18.12
C GLN A 523 14.94 17.14 -18.82
N LEU A 524 15.98 17.59 -18.09
CA LEU A 524 17.13 18.23 -18.73
C LEU A 524 17.84 17.29 -19.71
N GLN A 525 18.03 16.03 -19.35
CA GLN A 525 18.63 15.03 -20.24
C GLN A 525 17.72 14.72 -21.44
N ALA A 526 16.40 14.67 -21.26
CA ALA A 526 15.44 14.45 -22.33
C ALA A 526 15.34 15.65 -23.28
N ILE A 527 15.37 16.88 -22.75
CA ILE A 527 15.38 18.13 -23.52
C ILE A 527 16.70 18.27 -24.28
N ALA A 528 17.84 18.01 -23.62
CA ALA A 528 19.16 18.02 -24.25
C ALA A 528 19.25 16.96 -25.38
N LYS A 529 18.71 15.76 -25.15
CA LYS A 529 18.65 14.70 -26.16
C LYS A 529 17.73 15.07 -27.33
N LYS A 530 16.56 15.65 -27.07
CA LYS A 530 15.66 16.19 -28.11
C LYS A 530 16.31 17.30 -28.94
N GLN A 531 17.10 18.17 -28.31
CA GLN A 531 17.81 19.26 -28.98
C GLN A 531 19.02 18.74 -29.79
N GLU A 532 19.75 17.74 -29.28
CA GLU A 532 20.79 17.05 -30.06
C GLU A 532 20.21 16.29 -31.26
N ASP A 533 19.08 15.60 -31.08
CA ASP A 533 18.43 14.82 -32.14
C ASP A 533 17.85 15.76 -33.22
N ALA A 534 17.29 16.92 -32.82
CA ALA A 534 16.82 17.95 -33.74
C ALA A 534 17.97 18.66 -34.48
N ALA A 535 19.13 18.85 -33.84
CA ALA A 535 20.31 19.45 -34.45
C ALA A 535 21.01 18.51 -35.45
N LYS A 536 20.85 17.18 -35.31
CA LYS A 536 21.46 16.18 -36.19
C LYS A 536 20.63 15.84 -37.42
N ASN A 537 19.35 16.22 -37.51
CA ASN A 537 18.50 15.92 -38.67
C ASN A 537 17.42 16.99 -38.94
N PRO A 538 17.73 18.07 -39.68
CA PRO A 538 16.81 19.21 -39.89
C PRO A 538 15.60 18.92 -40.80
N GLU A 539 15.63 17.86 -41.63
CA GLU A 539 14.63 17.62 -42.69
C GLU A 539 13.60 16.51 -42.37
N GLY A 540 13.62 15.95 -41.16
CA GLY A 540 12.73 14.86 -40.73
C GLY A 540 11.43 15.27 -40.04
N ALA A 541 11.11 16.57 -39.96
CA ALA A 541 9.91 17.05 -39.26
C ALA A 541 8.65 16.94 -40.15
N LYS A 542 8.22 15.70 -40.43
CA LYS A 542 6.80 15.42 -40.67
C LYS A 542 6.28 14.63 -39.48
N GLU A 543 5.35 15.25 -38.77
CA GLU A 543 4.65 14.65 -37.63
C GLU A 543 4.04 13.30 -38.02
N ASP A 544 4.48 12.25 -37.34
CA ASP A 544 3.83 10.94 -37.40
C ASP A 544 2.86 10.85 -36.20
N PRO A 545 1.52 10.91 -36.40
CA PRO A 545 0.55 11.04 -35.30
C PRO A 545 0.43 9.79 -34.41
N LYS A 546 1.19 8.72 -34.69
CA LYS A 546 1.06 7.42 -34.04
C LYS A 546 2.23 7.02 -33.13
N ALA A 547 3.25 7.85 -32.96
CA ALA A 547 4.42 7.53 -32.12
C ALA A 547 4.29 7.97 -30.63
N HIS A 548 3.20 8.63 -30.22
CA HIS A 548 3.00 9.07 -28.83
C HIS A 548 2.36 8.04 -27.88
N ALA A 549 2.19 6.79 -28.30
CA ALA A 549 1.60 5.73 -27.49
C ALA A 549 2.67 4.75 -26.98
N GLY A 550 3.51 5.18 -26.05
CA GLY A 550 4.29 4.24 -25.23
C GLY A 550 5.78 4.53 -25.15
N SER A 551 6.16 5.48 -24.31
CA SER A 551 7.30 5.33 -23.39
C SER A 551 7.44 6.59 -22.53
N HIS A 552 7.76 6.40 -21.26
CA HIS A 552 8.10 7.43 -20.27
C HIS A 552 6.96 8.33 -19.77
N LEU A 553 5.92 7.71 -19.20
CA LEU A 553 5.12 8.37 -18.16
C LEU A 553 5.43 7.68 -16.83
N LEU A 554 6.29 8.31 -16.04
CA LEU A 554 6.17 8.21 -14.59
C LEU A 554 4.77 8.74 -14.22
N ASP A 555 4.16 8.23 -13.15
CA ASP A 555 2.86 8.66 -12.64
C ASP A 555 2.96 10.11 -12.11
N VAL A 556 3.15 11.12 -13.00
CA VAL A 556 3.22 12.56 -12.68
C VAL A 556 1.87 13.08 -12.16
N ASP A 557 0.82 12.27 -12.26
CA ASP A 557 -0.48 12.56 -11.66
C ASP A 557 -0.51 12.30 -10.14
N SER A 558 0.47 11.59 -9.56
CA SER A 558 0.50 11.16 -8.14
C SER A 558 1.30 12.04 -7.14
N VAL A 559 1.88 13.15 -7.61
CA VAL A 559 2.84 14.07 -6.95
C VAL A 559 2.60 14.44 -5.47
N GLY A 560 1.37 14.54 -4.97
CA GLY A 560 1.12 14.93 -3.57
C GLY A 560 1.32 13.80 -2.56
N SER A 561 1.42 12.54 -3.00
CA SER A 561 1.89 11.41 -2.16
C SER A 561 3.18 10.81 -2.71
N SER A 562 3.40 10.88 -4.03
CA SER A 562 4.56 10.28 -4.67
C SER A 562 5.84 11.09 -4.55
N GLU A 563 5.85 12.41 -4.32
CA GLU A 563 7.12 13.12 -4.10
C GLU A 563 7.82 12.65 -2.82
N GLU A 564 7.06 12.45 -1.75
CA GLU A 564 7.60 11.98 -0.45
C GLU A 564 7.94 10.50 -0.49
N LEU A 565 7.20 9.73 -1.29
CA LEU A 565 7.48 8.34 -1.60
C LEU A 565 8.66 8.14 -2.53
N ASP A 566 8.83 8.97 -3.56
CA ASP A 566 9.96 8.91 -4.48
C ASP A 566 11.23 9.37 -3.77
N ASP A 567 11.16 10.38 -2.89
CA ASP A 567 12.29 10.80 -2.05
C ASP A 567 12.70 9.70 -1.03
N GLN A 568 11.79 8.82 -0.62
CA GLN A 568 12.05 7.65 0.24
C GLN A 568 12.47 6.39 -0.54
N LEU A 569 11.84 6.09 -1.68
CA LEU A 569 12.17 4.96 -2.55
C LEU A 569 13.51 5.19 -3.27
N ASP A 570 13.86 6.43 -3.57
CA ASP A 570 15.20 6.81 -4.03
C ASP A 570 16.26 6.61 -2.93
N ALA A 571 15.88 6.67 -1.65
CA ALA A 571 16.80 6.46 -0.52
C ALA A 571 17.21 4.99 -0.32
N GLU A 572 16.42 4.04 -0.84
CA GLU A 572 16.75 2.63 -0.88
C GLU A 572 17.64 2.25 -2.07
N SER A 573 17.60 3.04 -3.16
CA SER A 573 18.19 2.65 -4.44
C SER A 573 19.59 3.20 -4.74
N GLN A 574 20.14 4.13 -3.94
CA GLN A 574 21.46 4.71 -4.22
C GLN A 574 22.35 4.84 -2.98
N ASP A 575 23.52 4.20 -3.04
CA ASP A 575 24.65 4.42 -2.11
C ASP A 575 25.30 5.80 -2.31
N GLU A 576 24.86 6.56 -3.32
CA GLU A 576 25.43 7.84 -3.69
C GLU A 576 24.61 8.99 -3.11
N VAL A 577 25.27 9.82 -2.29
CA VAL A 577 24.69 11.07 -1.76
C VAL A 577 24.39 12.02 -2.93
N LYS A 578 23.10 12.23 -3.20
CA LYS A 578 22.62 13.23 -4.16
C LYS A 578 22.74 14.63 -3.56
N GLU A 579 23.56 15.48 -4.18
CA GLU A 579 23.64 16.91 -3.84
C GLU A 579 22.49 17.66 -4.53
N ASP A 580 21.27 17.48 -4.01
CA ASP A 580 20.09 18.24 -4.45
C ASP A 580 20.15 19.71 -4.00
N PHE A 581 19.15 20.51 -4.37
CA PHE A 581 19.11 21.94 -4.02
C PHE A 581 19.14 22.17 -2.50
N GLU A 582 18.46 21.36 -1.69
CA GLU A 582 18.40 21.55 -0.24
C GLU A 582 19.77 21.25 0.39
N VAL A 583 20.46 20.20 -0.08
CA VAL A 583 21.84 19.87 0.33
C VAL A 583 22.80 20.98 -0.09
N GLN A 584 22.72 21.46 -1.33
CA GLN A 584 23.56 22.55 -1.82
C GLN A 584 23.31 23.84 -1.05
N PHE A 585 22.04 24.18 -0.81
CA PHE A 585 21.65 25.37 -0.06
C PHE A 585 22.22 25.32 1.37
N ALA A 586 22.06 24.20 2.07
CA ALA A 586 22.58 24.04 3.43
C ALA A 586 24.12 24.06 3.47
N ARG A 587 24.79 23.39 2.52
CA ARG A 587 26.25 23.41 2.37
C ARG A 587 26.77 24.83 2.17
N ASP A 588 26.19 25.55 1.23
CA ASP A 588 26.62 26.90 0.88
C ASP A 588 26.29 27.88 2.02
N TYR A 589 25.16 27.67 2.73
CA TYR A 589 24.80 28.46 3.90
C TYR A 589 25.84 28.35 5.01
N VAL A 590 26.28 27.13 5.39
CA VAL A 590 27.29 26.96 6.44
C VAL A 590 28.67 27.49 6.04
N LEU A 591 29.00 27.51 4.74
CA LEU A 591 30.24 28.11 4.23
C LEU A 591 30.22 29.64 4.26
N GLN A 592 29.09 30.25 3.91
CA GLN A 592 28.94 31.71 3.91
C GLN A 592 28.76 32.26 5.32
N VAL A 593 28.25 31.44 6.25
CA VAL A 593 27.89 31.84 7.60
C VAL A 593 28.56 30.92 8.63
N PRO A 594 29.90 31.04 8.81
CA PRO A 594 30.69 30.10 9.60
C PRO A 594 30.61 30.36 11.12
N TYR A 595 29.40 30.54 11.63
CA TYR A 595 29.12 30.73 13.06
C TYR A 595 28.60 29.43 13.67
N THR A 596 29.02 29.12 14.89
CA THR A 596 28.63 27.88 15.58
C THR A 596 27.30 28.00 16.32
N ASP A 597 26.81 29.23 16.54
CA ASP A 597 25.55 29.50 17.21
C ASP A 597 24.44 29.92 16.23
N ARG A 598 23.27 29.30 16.37
CA ARG A 598 22.12 29.44 15.46
C ARG A 598 21.66 30.90 15.31
N LYS A 599 21.58 31.66 16.41
CA LYS A 599 21.15 33.08 16.39
C LYS A 599 22.06 33.94 15.51
N GLN A 600 23.38 33.82 15.65
CA GLN A 600 24.30 34.53 14.75
C GLN A 600 24.21 34.02 13.33
N MET A 601 24.06 32.71 13.12
CA MET A 601 23.86 32.16 11.77
C MET A 601 22.66 32.81 11.07
N LEU A 602 21.52 32.87 11.74
CA LEU A 602 20.31 33.49 11.19
C LEU A 602 20.46 35.00 10.95
N GLN A 603 21.08 35.72 11.89
CA GLN A 603 21.29 37.16 11.74
C GLN A 603 22.24 37.50 10.58
N LYS A 604 23.32 36.74 10.44
CA LYS A 604 24.37 36.99 9.43
C LYS A 604 24.06 36.34 8.08
N GLY A 605 23.22 35.32 8.05
CA GLY A 605 22.79 34.62 6.84
C GLY A 605 21.62 35.28 6.11
N LYS A 606 21.00 36.31 6.67
CA LYS A 606 19.82 36.97 6.08
C LYS A 606 20.03 37.40 4.63
N ASP A 607 21.12 38.13 4.35
CA ASP A 607 21.42 38.62 3.00
C ASP A 607 21.60 37.47 1.98
N TYR A 608 22.16 36.35 2.43
CA TYR A 608 22.31 35.15 1.59
C TYR A 608 20.95 34.54 1.25
N VAL A 609 20.04 34.43 2.23
CA VAL A 609 18.68 33.91 2.03
C VAL A 609 17.88 34.83 1.12
N GLU A 610 17.90 36.14 1.35
CA GLU A 610 17.21 37.13 0.51
C GLU A 610 17.71 37.09 -0.94
N LYS A 611 19.02 36.98 -1.14
CA LYS A 611 19.61 36.79 -2.47
C LYS A 611 19.09 35.51 -3.14
N LYS A 612 19.03 34.40 -2.40
CA LYS A 612 18.52 33.12 -2.93
C LYS A 612 17.02 33.18 -3.27
N ILE A 613 16.22 33.89 -2.46
CA ILE A 613 14.81 34.15 -2.76
C ILE A 613 14.68 34.91 -4.09
N ALA A 614 15.47 35.96 -4.30
CA ALA A 614 15.43 36.75 -5.53
C ALA A 614 15.87 35.93 -6.76
N GLU A 615 16.97 35.16 -6.64
CA GLU A 615 17.48 34.29 -7.69
C GLU A 615 16.43 33.25 -8.12
N GLU A 616 15.85 32.52 -7.16
CA GLU A 616 14.86 31.48 -7.48
C GLU A 616 13.53 32.05 -7.94
N ALA A 617 13.07 33.19 -7.40
CA ALA A 617 11.90 33.89 -7.90
C ALA A 617 12.08 34.31 -9.36
N GLN A 618 13.26 34.79 -9.75
CA GLN A 618 13.57 35.11 -11.14
C GLN A 618 13.54 33.85 -12.02
N ARG A 619 14.10 32.73 -11.55
CA ARG A 619 14.06 31.45 -12.27
C ARG A 619 12.63 30.94 -12.47
N ILE A 620 11.80 30.99 -11.44
CA ILE A 620 10.38 30.59 -11.50
C ILE A 620 9.62 31.50 -12.46
N ASN A 621 9.78 32.83 -12.35
CA ASN A 621 9.12 33.78 -13.26
C ASN A 621 9.55 33.56 -14.73
N SER A 622 10.83 33.26 -14.96
CA SER A 622 11.35 32.96 -16.30
C SER A 622 10.78 31.64 -16.84
N ALA A 623 10.65 30.63 -15.98
CA ALA A 623 10.02 29.36 -16.35
C ALA A 623 8.54 29.53 -16.70
N ILE A 624 7.80 30.37 -15.95
CA ILE A 624 6.39 30.68 -16.26
C ILE A 624 6.29 31.45 -17.57
N ALA A 625 7.15 32.46 -17.78
CA ALA A 625 7.18 33.22 -19.03
C ALA A 625 7.50 32.33 -20.25
N ALA A 626 8.33 31.30 -20.06
CA ALA A 626 8.64 30.32 -21.11
C ALA A 626 7.43 29.46 -21.52
N LEU A 627 6.38 29.36 -20.67
CA LEU A 627 5.09 28.76 -21.05
C LEU A 627 4.22 29.70 -21.90
N GLY A 628 4.72 30.87 -22.30
CA GLY A 628 3.99 31.86 -23.11
C GLY A 628 3.03 32.74 -22.32
N VAL A 629 3.12 32.75 -20.99
CA VAL A 629 2.26 33.57 -20.11
C VAL A 629 2.92 34.93 -19.84
N ASP A 630 2.20 36.03 -20.09
CA ASP A 630 2.62 37.35 -19.59
C ASP A 630 2.53 37.38 -18.05
N TRP A 631 3.69 37.20 -17.42
CA TRP A 631 3.87 37.14 -15.97
C TRP A 631 4.44 38.43 -15.36
N SER A 632 4.31 39.55 -16.08
CA SER A 632 4.72 40.87 -15.57
C SER A 632 3.92 41.28 -14.32
N ALA A 633 4.61 41.86 -13.33
CA ALA A 633 3.94 42.53 -12.21
C ALA A 633 3.26 43.83 -12.69
N GLY A 634 2.26 44.32 -11.97
CA GLY A 634 1.68 45.63 -12.24
C GLY A 634 0.89 46.18 -11.05
N PRO A 635 0.25 47.36 -11.22
CA PRO A 635 -0.40 48.05 -10.11
C PRO A 635 -1.60 47.28 -9.56
N THR A 636 -1.89 47.46 -8.27
CA THR A 636 -3.07 46.92 -7.61
C THR A 636 -4.34 47.56 -8.18
N PRO A 637 -5.26 46.79 -8.79
CA PRO A 637 -6.51 47.29 -9.33
C PRO A 637 -7.48 47.69 -8.19
N LYS A 638 -8.23 48.78 -8.38
CA LYS A 638 -9.22 49.29 -7.43
C LYS A 638 -10.63 48.72 -7.67
N ASP A 639 -10.97 48.41 -8.93
CA ASP A 639 -12.26 47.82 -9.32
C ASP A 639 -12.09 46.43 -9.97
N VAL A 640 -11.97 45.40 -9.15
CA VAL A 640 -11.85 44.00 -9.61
C VAL A 640 -13.24 43.45 -9.94
N LYS A 641 -13.52 43.27 -11.24
CA LYS A 641 -14.69 42.53 -11.72
C LYS A 641 -14.23 41.39 -12.62
N LEU A 642 -14.32 40.16 -12.11
CA LEU A 642 -13.86 38.97 -12.83
C LEU A 642 -15.04 38.03 -13.11
N ALA A 643 -15.22 37.63 -14.36
CA ALA A 643 -16.12 36.54 -14.72
C ALA A 643 -15.30 35.27 -14.95
N THR A 644 -15.65 34.17 -14.28
CA THR A 644 -14.89 32.92 -14.33
C THR A 644 -15.76 31.74 -14.74
N SER A 645 -15.20 30.81 -15.51
CA SER A 645 -15.85 29.52 -15.83
C SER A 645 -14.86 28.37 -15.77
N PHE A 646 -15.37 27.17 -15.50
CA PHE A 646 -14.57 25.95 -15.41
C PHE A 646 -15.24 24.85 -16.23
N SER A 647 -14.43 24.04 -16.91
CA SER A 647 -14.87 22.81 -17.57
C SER A 647 -13.89 21.68 -17.25
N PRO A 648 -14.31 20.41 -17.28
CA PRO A 648 -15.65 19.91 -17.61
C PRO A 648 -16.70 20.23 -16.53
N THR A 649 -17.97 20.23 -16.94
CA THR A 649 -19.14 20.32 -16.04
C THR A 649 -19.75 18.95 -15.80
N VAL A 650 -20.68 18.83 -14.85
CA VAL A 650 -21.32 17.57 -14.45
C VAL A 650 -21.98 16.79 -15.60
N ASP A 651 -22.45 17.50 -16.63
CA ASP A 651 -23.10 16.89 -17.80
C ASP A 651 -22.11 16.18 -18.74
N GLN A 652 -20.82 16.50 -18.63
CA GLN A 652 -19.76 15.85 -19.39
C GLN A 652 -19.24 14.64 -18.61
N LYS A 653 -19.59 13.45 -19.10
CA LYS A 653 -19.09 12.19 -18.54
C LYS A 653 -17.61 12.01 -18.91
N ILE A 654 -16.81 11.69 -17.91
CA ILE A 654 -15.38 11.42 -18.08
C ILE A 654 -15.16 9.93 -17.81
N THR A 655 -14.62 9.18 -18.76
CA THR A 655 -14.45 7.73 -18.60
C THR A 655 -13.11 7.42 -17.92
N ALA A 656 -13.11 6.42 -17.04
CA ALA A 656 -11.89 5.92 -16.43
C ALA A 656 -10.85 5.53 -17.50
N GLY A 657 -9.57 5.79 -17.22
CA GLY A 657 -8.46 5.57 -18.15
C GLY A 657 -8.26 6.66 -19.22
N GLU A 658 -9.22 7.58 -19.41
CA GLU A 658 -9.07 8.69 -20.36
C GLU A 658 -8.15 9.80 -19.81
N THR A 659 -7.64 10.61 -20.72
CA THR A 659 -7.01 11.90 -20.41
C THR A 659 -7.97 13.00 -20.82
N PHE A 660 -8.27 13.93 -19.92
CA PHE A 660 -9.17 15.05 -20.19
C PHE A 660 -8.54 16.38 -19.79
N ASP A 661 -9.03 17.47 -20.38
CA ASP A 661 -8.57 18.84 -20.07
C ASP A 661 -9.48 19.43 -18.98
N MET A 662 -8.90 19.78 -17.83
CA MET A 662 -9.50 20.78 -16.93
C MET A 662 -9.18 22.16 -17.50
N ALA A 663 -10.19 22.96 -17.77
CA ALA A 663 -10.01 24.31 -18.33
C ALA A 663 -10.59 25.35 -17.37
N PHE A 664 -9.76 26.30 -16.96
CA PHE A 664 -10.18 27.48 -16.22
C PHE A 664 -10.11 28.69 -17.14
N THR A 665 -11.21 29.44 -17.19
CA THR A 665 -11.33 30.65 -18.02
C THR A 665 -11.66 31.84 -17.13
N ALA A 666 -10.96 32.95 -17.37
CA ALA A 666 -11.12 34.19 -16.65
C ALA A 666 -11.27 35.35 -17.65
N GLU A 667 -12.28 36.20 -17.41
CA GLU A 667 -12.57 37.40 -18.20
C GLU A 667 -12.61 38.62 -17.29
N ASN A 668 -11.82 39.64 -17.62
CA ASN A 668 -11.80 40.88 -16.86
C ASN A 668 -12.96 41.80 -17.32
N LYS A 669 -13.97 41.95 -16.48
CA LYS A 669 -15.11 42.86 -16.67
C LYS A 669 -14.90 44.23 -15.99
N GLY A 670 -13.73 44.43 -15.38
CA GLY A 670 -13.34 45.69 -14.76
C GLY A 670 -12.84 46.71 -15.78
N SER A 671 -12.48 47.89 -15.27
CA SER A 671 -11.92 48.98 -16.07
C SER A 671 -10.39 49.06 -16.04
N GLU A 672 -9.76 48.31 -15.15
CA GLU A 672 -8.30 48.27 -14.95
C GLU A 672 -7.73 46.89 -15.34
N PRO A 673 -6.48 46.82 -15.84
CA PRO A 673 -5.83 45.54 -16.12
C PRO A 673 -5.53 44.76 -14.85
N LEU A 674 -5.77 43.45 -14.88
CA LEU A 674 -5.35 42.52 -13.82
C LEU A 674 -4.00 41.88 -14.20
N LYS A 675 -3.13 41.67 -13.23
CA LYS A 675 -1.79 41.10 -13.44
C LYS A 675 -1.57 39.85 -12.60
N ARG A 676 -0.81 38.89 -13.15
CA ARG A 676 -0.47 37.60 -12.52
C ARG A 676 -1.68 36.87 -11.94
N VAL A 677 -2.81 36.94 -12.65
CA VAL A 677 -4.01 36.20 -12.32
C VAL A 677 -3.71 34.71 -12.41
N ARG A 678 -4.04 33.98 -11.35
CA ARG A 678 -3.84 32.54 -11.24
C ARG A 678 -4.95 31.91 -10.44
N ALA A 679 -5.12 30.63 -10.63
CA ALA A 679 -6.09 29.86 -9.88
C ALA A 679 -5.54 28.48 -9.52
N TRP A 680 -6.14 27.86 -8.51
CA TRP A 680 -5.89 26.46 -8.20
C TRP A 680 -7.14 25.77 -7.70
N THR A 681 -7.18 24.44 -7.82
CA THR A 681 -8.35 23.63 -7.45
C THR A 681 -8.22 22.99 -6.08
N GLU A 682 -9.33 22.91 -5.36
CA GLU A 682 -9.50 22.20 -4.10
C GLU A 682 -10.52 21.08 -4.32
N SER A 683 -10.15 19.83 -4.02
CA SER A 683 -11.01 18.66 -4.19
C SER A 683 -10.60 17.51 -3.25
N ASP A 684 -11.57 16.71 -2.80
CA ASP A 684 -11.28 15.44 -2.11
C ASP A 684 -10.69 14.39 -3.06
N ASN A 685 -10.87 14.58 -4.37
CA ASN A 685 -10.23 13.74 -5.38
C ASN A 685 -8.83 14.29 -5.68
N TYR A 686 -7.84 13.54 -5.21
CA TYR A 686 -6.43 13.86 -5.36
C TYR A 686 -5.96 14.09 -6.81
N TYR A 687 -6.62 13.51 -7.83
CA TYR A 687 -6.31 13.78 -9.25
C TYR A 687 -6.76 15.18 -9.71
N LEU A 688 -7.71 15.78 -9.00
CA LEU A 688 -8.28 17.09 -9.28
C LEU A 688 -7.76 18.14 -8.32
N ASP A 689 -7.19 17.73 -7.18
CA ASP A 689 -6.70 18.64 -6.13
C ASP A 689 -5.40 19.34 -6.54
N ARG A 690 -5.29 20.60 -6.10
CA ARG A 690 -4.14 21.51 -6.27
C ARG A 690 -3.61 21.59 -7.70
N ARG A 691 -4.50 21.58 -8.70
CA ARG A 691 -4.15 21.86 -10.10
C ARG A 691 -4.10 23.36 -10.30
N GLU A 692 -2.96 23.89 -10.74
CA GLU A 692 -2.75 25.33 -10.94
C GLU A 692 -3.03 25.77 -12.38
N PHE A 693 -3.63 26.95 -12.51
CA PHE A 693 -4.00 27.58 -13.77
C PHE A 693 -3.35 28.97 -13.84
N LEU A 694 -2.54 29.20 -14.87
CA LEU A 694 -1.80 30.46 -15.04
C LEU A 694 -2.47 31.32 -16.12
N ILE A 695 -3.18 32.37 -15.70
CA ILE A 695 -3.83 33.28 -16.64
C ILE A 695 -2.91 34.46 -17.00
N GLY A 696 -2.11 34.94 -16.04
CA GLY A 696 -1.16 36.04 -16.25
C GLY A 696 -1.85 37.40 -16.31
N SER A 697 -1.47 38.22 -17.29
CA SER A 697 -2.08 39.54 -17.54
C SER A 697 -3.45 39.43 -18.22
N LEU A 698 -4.42 40.22 -17.76
CA LEU A 698 -5.75 40.39 -18.36
C LEU A 698 -6.10 41.88 -18.51
N ALA A 699 -6.12 42.38 -19.74
CA ALA A 699 -6.63 43.71 -20.05
C ALA A 699 -8.15 43.81 -19.82
N PRO A 700 -8.71 45.02 -19.64
CA PRO A 700 -10.16 45.23 -19.57
C PRO A 700 -10.87 44.61 -20.79
N GLY A 701 -11.88 43.77 -20.55
CA GLY A 701 -12.61 43.03 -21.58
C GLY A 701 -11.89 41.79 -22.14
N GLU A 702 -10.64 41.52 -21.77
CA GLU A 702 -9.88 40.37 -22.23
C GLU A 702 -10.34 39.09 -21.53
N LYS A 703 -10.41 37.99 -22.29
CA LYS A 703 -10.75 36.65 -21.82
C LYS A 703 -9.63 35.67 -22.16
N LYS A 704 -9.14 34.93 -21.17
CA LYS A 704 -8.12 33.90 -21.34
C LYS A 704 -8.54 32.58 -20.69
N THR A 705 -8.04 31.49 -21.27
CA THR A 705 -8.27 30.13 -20.78
C THR A 705 -6.94 29.43 -20.60
N TRP A 706 -6.75 28.79 -19.45
CA TRP A 706 -5.66 27.86 -19.19
C TRP A 706 -6.20 26.44 -19.07
N LYS A 707 -5.46 25.46 -19.59
CA LYS A 707 -5.84 24.05 -19.57
C LYS A 707 -4.80 23.22 -18.85
N VAL A 708 -5.25 22.26 -18.05
CA VAL A 708 -4.42 21.27 -17.36
C VAL A 708 -4.91 19.90 -17.78
N LYS A 709 -4.00 19.05 -18.26
CA LYS A 709 -4.33 17.67 -18.62
C LYS A 709 -4.33 16.80 -17.37
N VAL A 710 -5.37 16.00 -17.21
CA VAL A 710 -5.48 15.03 -16.12
C VAL A 710 -5.73 13.66 -16.71
N ARG A 711 -4.88 12.69 -16.33
CA ARG A 711 -5.05 11.29 -16.70
C ARG A 711 -5.63 10.50 -15.54
N LEU A 712 -6.72 9.80 -15.83
CA LEU A 712 -7.38 8.97 -14.83
C LEU A 712 -6.85 7.53 -14.83
N PRO A 713 -6.84 6.87 -13.67
CA PRO A 713 -6.58 5.44 -13.60
C PRO A 713 -7.71 4.65 -14.31
N LYS A 714 -7.38 3.48 -14.85
CA LYS A 714 -8.34 2.61 -15.56
C LYS A 714 -9.29 1.88 -14.61
N ASP A 715 -8.83 1.64 -13.39
CA ASP A 715 -9.56 1.02 -12.29
C ASP A 715 -10.49 1.99 -11.53
N LEU A 716 -10.60 3.26 -11.94
CA LEU A 716 -11.46 4.24 -11.28
C LEU A 716 -12.93 3.77 -11.23
N THR A 717 -13.49 3.67 -10.03
CA THR A 717 -14.92 3.42 -9.82
C THR A 717 -15.73 4.67 -10.16
N SER A 718 -16.94 4.49 -10.71
CA SER A 718 -17.85 5.59 -11.00
C SER A 718 -18.07 6.45 -9.77
N ARG A 719 -17.87 7.76 -9.91
CA ARG A 719 -17.89 8.70 -8.79
C ARG A 719 -18.27 10.11 -9.23
N ARG A 720 -18.61 10.95 -8.26
CA ARG A 720 -18.78 12.39 -8.46
C ARG A 720 -17.88 13.13 -7.48
N ASP A 721 -17.23 14.19 -7.96
CA ASP A 721 -16.31 14.96 -7.13
C ASP A 721 -16.54 16.45 -7.34
N ASP A 722 -16.54 17.20 -6.24
CA ASP A 722 -16.58 18.65 -6.28
C ASP A 722 -15.17 19.18 -6.48
N VAL A 723 -15.09 20.25 -7.26
CA VAL A 723 -13.88 21.01 -7.53
C VAL A 723 -14.18 22.47 -7.22
N THR A 724 -13.53 23.00 -6.18
CA THR A 724 -13.58 24.42 -5.86
C THR A 724 -12.36 25.10 -6.45
N VAL A 725 -12.55 26.11 -7.29
CA VAL A 725 -11.46 26.89 -7.86
C VAL A 725 -11.24 28.14 -7.03
N LYS A 726 -10.03 28.29 -6.47
CA LYS A 726 -9.57 29.49 -5.76
C LYS A 726 -8.80 30.37 -6.73
N VAL A 727 -9.21 31.62 -6.89
CA VAL A 727 -8.59 32.57 -7.81
C VAL A 727 -7.88 33.66 -7.01
N LEU A 728 -6.68 34.02 -7.42
CA LEU A 728 -5.85 35.01 -6.74
C LEU A 728 -4.95 35.78 -7.71
N ASP A 729 -4.49 36.94 -7.27
CA ASP A 729 -3.45 37.75 -7.91
C ASP A 729 -2.31 38.04 -6.90
N ASP A 730 -1.46 39.03 -7.18
CA ASP A 730 -0.39 39.42 -6.25
C ASP A 730 -0.90 40.12 -4.98
N ASN A 731 -2.15 40.58 -4.96
CA ASN A 731 -2.79 41.27 -3.83
C ASN A 731 -3.62 40.32 -2.95
N GLY A 732 -3.88 39.09 -3.40
CA GLY A 732 -4.52 38.05 -2.62
C GLY A 732 -5.69 37.40 -3.37
N THR A 733 -6.64 36.86 -2.61
CA THR A 733 -7.80 36.13 -3.15
C THR A 733 -8.77 37.09 -3.84
N LEU A 734 -9.17 36.75 -5.07
CA LEU A 734 -10.19 37.49 -5.82
C LEU A 734 -11.60 36.97 -5.47
N PRO A 735 -12.65 37.81 -5.52
CA PRO A 735 -14.00 37.50 -5.03
C PRO A 735 -14.83 36.59 -5.97
N THR A 736 -14.25 35.46 -6.38
CA THR A 736 -14.90 34.46 -7.26
C THR A 736 -14.47 33.06 -6.83
N ASN A 737 -15.29 32.40 -5.99
CA ASN A 737 -15.17 30.97 -5.76
C ASN A 737 -16.13 30.25 -6.70
N LEU A 738 -15.57 29.43 -7.59
CA LEU A 738 -16.35 28.60 -8.49
C LEU A 738 -16.36 27.17 -7.95
N VAL A 739 -17.54 26.59 -7.78
CA VAL A 739 -17.72 25.18 -7.41
C VAL A 739 -18.30 24.46 -8.62
N SER A 740 -17.62 23.41 -9.10
CA SER A 740 -18.07 22.54 -10.18
C SER A 740 -18.12 21.09 -9.71
N GLU A 741 -19.16 20.35 -10.07
CA GLU A 741 -19.25 18.89 -9.86
C GLU A 741 -18.80 18.19 -11.16
N LEU A 742 -17.92 17.21 -11.06
CA LEU A 742 -17.45 16.39 -12.19
C LEU A 742 -18.00 14.96 -12.05
N SER A 743 -18.34 14.34 -13.18
CA SER A 743 -18.91 12.99 -13.24
C SER A 743 -17.96 12.02 -13.92
N PHE A 744 -17.52 11.00 -13.18
CA PHE A 744 -16.63 9.96 -13.65
C PHE A 744 -17.35 8.63 -13.77
N VAL A 745 -17.09 7.92 -14.87
CA VAL A 745 -17.71 6.63 -15.18
C VAL A 745 -16.62 5.55 -15.27
N GLU A 746 -16.81 4.46 -14.56
CA GLU A 746 -15.89 3.31 -14.61
C GLU A 746 -15.91 2.61 -15.99
N LEU A 747 -14.82 1.91 -16.30
CA LEU A 747 -14.81 0.99 -17.42
C LEU A 747 -15.64 -0.27 -17.10
N PRO A 748 -16.31 -0.88 -18.09
CA PRO A 748 -16.92 -2.20 -17.92
C PRO A 748 -15.88 -3.20 -17.39
N ARG A 749 -16.25 -3.98 -16.37
CA ARG A 749 -15.33 -4.90 -15.69
C ARG A 749 -15.38 -6.32 -16.29
N PRO A 750 -14.23 -7.00 -16.49
CA PRO A 750 -14.19 -8.42 -16.74
C PRO A 750 -14.59 -9.20 -15.48
N ALA A 751 -14.92 -10.47 -15.66
CA ALA A 751 -15.10 -11.43 -14.57
C ALA A 751 -14.51 -12.74 -15.05
N PHE A 752 -13.85 -13.50 -14.18
CA PHE A 752 -13.10 -14.69 -14.61
C PHE A 752 -13.76 -15.94 -14.07
N ALA A 753 -14.24 -16.77 -14.99
CA ALA A 753 -14.56 -18.16 -14.71
C ALA A 753 -13.44 -19.04 -15.24
N PHE A 754 -13.20 -20.18 -14.62
CA PHE A 754 -12.13 -21.07 -15.04
C PHE A 754 -12.46 -22.53 -14.80
N ASN A 755 -11.75 -23.37 -15.52
CA ASN A 755 -11.75 -24.82 -15.38
C ASN A 755 -10.28 -25.27 -15.31
N TRP A 756 -10.04 -26.44 -14.75
CA TRP A 756 -8.69 -26.99 -14.74
C TRP A 756 -8.70 -28.50 -14.93
N GLN A 757 -7.57 -29.02 -15.42
CA GLN A 757 -7.34 -30.43 -15.64
C GLN A 757 -5.88 -30.78 -15.34
N VAL A 758 -5.64 -31.91 -14.69
CA VAL A 758 -4.31 -32.51 -14.56
C VAL A 758 -4.03 -33.36 -15.79
N VAL A 759 -2.83 -33.20 -16.35
CA VAL A 759 -2.32 -33.94 -17.51
C VAL A 759 -0.90 -34.39 -17.19
N ASP A 760 -0.68 -35.70 -17.11
CA ASP A 760 0.60 -36.36 -16.88
C ASP A 760 1.21 -36.84 -18.21
N ASP A 761 1.46 -35.93 -19.15
CA ASP A 761 1.92 -36.27 -20.50
C ASP A 761 3.44 -36.42 -20.64
N CYS A 762 4.17 -36.51 -19.53
CA CYS A 762 5.62 -36.70 -19.53
C CYS A 762 6.04 -38.05 -20.14
N ASP A 763 7.30 -38.15 -20.59
CA ASP A 763 7.81 -39.35 -21.30
C ASP A 763 7.78 -40.62 -20.43
N THR A 764 7.85 -40.46 -19.11
CA THR A 764 7.83 -41.55 -18.12
C THR A 764 6.49 -41.75 -17.43
N CYS A 765 5.51 -40.88 -17.71
CA CYS A 765 4.21 -40.87 -17.05
C CYS A 765 3.27 -41.92 -17.68
N ASN A 766 2.31 -42.39 -16.90
CA ASN A 766 1.37 -43.43 -17.34
C ASN A 766 0.25 -42.89 -18.26
N ARG A 767 0.08 -41.56 -18.29
CA ARG A 767 -0.91 -40.79 -19.06
C ARG A 767 -2.35 -41.16 -18.71
N ASP A 768 -2.64 -41.26 -17.42
CA ASP A 768 -3.95 -41.62 -16.87
C ASP A 768 -4.76 -40.42 -16.33
N GLY A 769 -4.18 -39.22 -16.35
CA GLY A 769 -4.84 -37.98 -15.91
C GLY A 769 -4.83 -37.76 -14.40
N VAL A 770 -4.12 -38.59 -13.63
CA VAL A 770 -4.00 -38.50 -12.17
C VAL A 770 -2.56 -38.15 -11.80
N ALA A 771 -2.37 -37.31 -10.77
CA ALA A 771 -1.03 -37.04 -10.27
C ALA A 771 -0.48 -38.24 -9.48
N GLN A 772 0.72 -38.73 -9.82
CA GLN A 772 1.42 -39.71 -9.00
C GLN A 772 2.78 -39.24 -8.49
N ARG A 773 3.24 -39.90 -7.42
CA ARG A 773 4.51 -39.60 -6.77
C ARG A 773 5.69 -39.93 -7.68
N GLY A 774 6.50 -38.92 -7.98
CA GLY A 774 7.67 -39.00 -8.84
C GLY A 774 7.43 -38.59 -10.29
N GLU A 775 6.24 -38.10 -10.63
CA GLU A 775 5.89 -37.64 -11.97
C GLU A 775 6.01 -36.12 -12.13
N ASP A 776 6.25 -35.72 -13.38
CA ASP A 776 6.10 -34.34 -13.83
C ASP A 776 4.72 -34.20 -14.49
N ILE A 777 3.86 -33.42 -13.86
CA ILE A 777 2.48 -33.20 -14.30
C ILE A 777 2.30 -31.78 -14.84
N SER A 778 1.26 -31.59 -15.64
CA SER A 778 0.79 -30.29 -16.08
C SER A 778 -0.61 -30.02 -15.56
N VAL A 779 -0.82 -28.85 -14.96
CA VAL A 779 -2.14 -28.32 -14.63
C VAL A 779 -2.51 -27.34 -15.74
N ILE A 780 -3.50 -27.70 -16.54
CA ILE A 780 -4.02 -26.88 -17.62
C ILE A 780 -5.24 -26.15 -17.11
N LEU A 781 -5.24 -24.82 -17.23
CA LEU A 781 -6.28 -23.92 -16.77
C LEU A 781 -6.86 -23.15 -17.96
N ASP A 782 -8.13 -23.32 -18.28
CA ASP A 782 -8.80 -22.38 -19.21
C ASP A 782 -9.50 -21.29 -18.42
N VAL A 783 -9.18 -20.05 -18.76
CA VAL A 783 -9.76 -18.86 -18.16
C VAL A 783 -10.70 -18.24 -19.19
N THR A 784 -11.96 -18.10 -18.81
CA THR A 784 -13.01 -17.48 -19.61
C THR A 784 -13.39 -16.14 -18.99
N ASN A 785 -13.40 -15.07 -19.78
CA ASN A 785 -13.95 -13.81 -19.34
C ASN A 785 -15.49 -13.85 -19.43
N THR A 786 -16.17 -13.99 -18.30
CA THR A 786 -17.65 -13.98 -18.19
C THR A 786 -18.22 -12.59 -17.91
N GLY A 787 -17.35 -11.60 -17.71
CA GLY A 787 -17.76 -10.23 -17.44
C GLY A 787 -18.24 -9.48 -18.68
N LYS A 788 -18.81 -8.30 -18.46
CA LYS A 788 -19.27 -7.41 -19.54
C LYS A 788 -18.12 -6.64 -20.21
N GLY A 789 -17.02 -6.46 -19.48
CA GLY A 789 -15.84 -5.72 -19.92
C GLY A 789 -14.74 -6.59 -20.50
N LYS A 790 -13.94 -6.00 -21.38
CA LYS A 790 -12.71 -6.61 -21.90
C LYS A 790 -11.64 -6.56 -20.82
N ALA A 791 -10.99 -7.69 -20.56
CA ALA A 791 -9.77 -7.71 -19.75
C ALA A 791 -8.60 -7.20 -20.60
N LEU A 792 -7.76 -6.34 -20.02
CA LEU A 792 -6.78 -5.53 -20.73
C LEU A 792 -5.37 -6.12 -20.68
N ASP A 793 -4.97 -6.71 -19.56
CA ASP A 793 -3.73 -7.46 -19.45
C ASP A 793 -3.84 -8.48 -18.30
N SER A 794 -4.32 -9.66 -18.65
CA SER A 794 -4.62 -10.72 -17.69
C SER A 794 -3.49 -11.73 -17.52
N PHE A 795 -3.37 -12.26 -16.31
CA PHE A 795 -2.43 -13.30 -15.93
C PHE A 795 -3.14 -14.39 -15.13
N ALA A 796 -2.71 -15.62 -15.35
CA ALA A 796 -3.00 -16.73 -14.45
C ALA A 796 -1.76 -17.07 -13.65
N GLN A 797 -1.93 -17.34 -12.36
CA GLN A 797 -0.85 -17.63 -11.44
C GLN A 797 -1.24 -18.77 -10.50
N ILE A 798 -0.31 -19.70 -10.25
CA ILE A 798 -0.42 -20.69 -9.19
C ILE A 798 0.70 -20.51 -8.16
N LYS A 799 0.41 -20.75 -6.89
CA LYS A 799 1.40 -20.82 -5.82
C LYS A 799 1.29 -22.15 -5.09
N ASN A 800 2.42 -22.67 -4.64
CA ASN A 800 2.45 -23.80 -3.73
C ASN A 800 1.94 -23.32 -2.35
N ALA A 801 1.04 -24.07 -1.72
CA ALA A 801 0.52 -23.77 -0.39
C ALA A 801 1.41 -24.38 0.72
N GLY A 802 2.74 -24.31 0.57
CA GLY A 802 3.69 -24.70 1.62
C GLY A 802 4.20 -26.16 1.58
N GLU A 803 3.90 -26.95 0.54
CA GLU A 803 4.35 -28.34 0.46
C GLU A 803 5.74 -28.47 -0.22
N PRO A 804 6.83 -28.75 0.50
CA PRO A 804 8.21 -28.75 -0.05
C PRO A 804 8.46 -29.83 -1.13
N ASN A 805 7.57 -30.82 -1.24
CA ASN A 805 7.65 -31.90 -2.23
C ASN A 805 6.93 -31.59 -3.55
N ILE A 806 6.35 -30.40 -3.69
CA ILE A 806 5.77 -29.93 -4.95
C ILE A 806 6.65 -28.81 -5.53
N PHE A 807 7.17 -29.03 -6.74
CA PHE A 807 8.01 -28.05 -7.42
C PHE A 807 7.27 -27.47 -8.64
N ILE A 808 6.96 -26.18 -8.60
CA ILE A 808 6.38 -25.47 -9.75
C ILE A 808 7.52 -24.92 -10.61
N GLU A 809 7.57 -25.32 -11.87
CA GLU A 809 8.59 -24.85 -12.81
C GLU A 809 8.33 -23.41 -13.24
N LYS A 810 7.09 -23.14 -13.67
CA LYS A 810 6.61 -21.81 -14.03
C LYS A 810 5.23 -21.61 -13.45
N GLY A 811 5.12 -20.71 -12.49
CA GLY A 811 3.86 -20.48 -11.78
C GLY A 811 3.05 -19.29 -12.29
N ARG A 812 3.52 -18.52 -13.28
CA ARG A 812 2.80 -17.36 -13.83
C ARG A 812 2.76 -17.42 -15.36
N PHE A 813 1.56 -17.26 -15.91
CA PHE A 813 1.30 -17.25 -17.34
C PHE A 813 0.56 -15.99 -17.74
N LYS A 814 1.03 -15.34 -18.82
CA LYS A 814 0.37 -14.19 -19.40
C LYS A 814 -0.73 -14.69 -20.34
N LEU A 815 -1.96 -14.28 -20.08
CA LEU A 815 -3.10 -14.51 -20.97
C LEU A 815 -3.29 -13.30 -21.92
N GLY A 816 -2.90 -12.10 -21.46
CA GLY A 816 -3.03 -10.85 -22.22
C GLY A 816 -4.47 -10.35 -22.22
N GLU A 817 -4.91 -9.73 -23.32
CA GLU A 817 -6.28 -9.25 -23.44
C GLU A 817 -7.29 -10.41 -23.57
N LEU A 818 -8.44 -10.34 -22.91
CA LEU A 818 -9.56 -11.28 -23.10
C LEU A 818 -10.87 -10.51 -23.33
N ALA A 819 -11.49 -10.68 -24.50
CA ALA A 819 -12.83 -10.16 -24.77
C ALA A 819 -13.91 -10.90 -23.95
N PRO A 820 -15.08 -10.29 -23.69
CA PRO A 820 -16.22 -10.99 -23.11
C PRO A 820 -16.56 -12.29 -23.87
N GLY A 821 -16.65 -13.41 -23.17
CA GLY A 821 -16.86 -14.76 -23.71
C GLY A 821 -15.60 -15.45 -24.22
N GLU A 822 -14.47 -14.77 -24.38
CA GLU A 822 -13.22 -15.36 -24.84
C GLU A 822 -12.60 -16.24 -23.75
N THR A 823 -12.06 -17.38 -24.18
CA THR A 823 -11.34 -18.33 -23.33
C THR A 823 -9.87 -18.42 -23.76
N LYS A 824 -8.96 -18.36 -22.79
CA LYS A 824 -7.52 -18.60 -23.01
C LYS A 824 -6.98 -19.62 -22.02
N THR A 825 -5.98 -20.38 -22.46
CA THR A 825 -5.41 -21.48 -21.68
C THR A 825 -4.04 -21.12 -21.12
N ALA A 826 -3.80 -21.48 -19.87
CA ALA A 826 -2.50 -21.47 -19.23
C ALA A 826 -2.11 -22.91 -18.85
N ARG A 827 -0.86 -23.29 -19.07
CA ARG A 827 -0.34 -24.62 -18.76
C ARG A 827 0.78 -24.52 -17.73
N PHE A 828 0.52 -24.92 -16.50
CA PHE A 828 1.51 -24.91 -15.43
C PHE A 828 2.18 -26.28 -15.33
N GLN A 829 3.50 -26.34 -15.34
CA GLN A 829 4.27 -27.57 -15.13
C GLN A 829 4.71 -27.68 -13.67
N LEU A 830 4.51 -28.86 -13.09
CA LEU A 830 4.82 -29.17 -11.70
C LEU A 830 5.46 -30.55 -11.59
N ALA A 831 6.47 -30.68 -10.72
CA ALA A 831 7.03 -31.97 -10.34
C ALA A 831 6.49 -32.40 -8.97
N VAL A 832 5.93 -33.60 -8.91
CA VAL A 832 5.46 -34.25 -7.68
C VAL A 832 6.58 -35.15 -7.17
N LYS A 833 7.28 -34.78 -6.09
CA LYS A 833 8.41 -35.59 -5.60
C LYS A 833 7.94 -36.88 -4.93
N LYS A 834 8.75 -37.94 -5.03
CA LYS A 834 8.52 -39.24 -4.37
C LYS A 834 8.39 -39.18 -2.86
N ALA A 835 8.94 -38.13 -2.23
CA ALA A 835 8.94 -37.95 -0.78
C ALA A 835 7.66 -37.30 -0.22
N LEU A 836 6.72 -36.89 -1.08
CA LEU A 836 5.41 -36.40 -0.66
C LEU A 836 4.69 -37.47 0.18
N LYS A 837 4.31 -37.13 1.41
CA LYS A 837 3.66 -38.08 2.33
C LYS A 837 2.15 -38.09 2.17
N ASP A 838 1.56 -36.92 1.98
CA ASP A 838 0.10 -36.78 1.90
C ASP A 838 -0.43 -37.31 0.55
N ASP A 839 -1.69 -37.69 0.53
CA ASP A 839 -2.43 -38.20 -0.64
C ASP A 839 -3.11 -37.09 -1.45
N HIS A 840 -2.79 -35.84 -1.13
CA HIS A 840 -3.20 -34.65 -1.86
C HIS A 840 -2.19 -33.52 -1.59
N PHE A 841 -2.24 -32.47 -2.39
CA PHE A 841 -1.55 -31.21 -2.10
C PHE A 841 -2.40 -30.03 -2.58
N GLN A 842 -2.09 -28.85 -2.05
CA GLN A 842 -2.87 -27.65 -2.31
C GLN A 842 -2.08 -26.63 -3.14
N LEU A 843 -2.77 -26.03 -4.11
CA LEU A 843 -2.27 -24.90 -4.90
C LEU A 843 -3.19 -23.70 -4.69
N LYS A 844 -2.62 -22.51 -4.58
CA LYS A 844 -3.40 -21.25 -4.62
C LYS A 844 -3.39 -20.72 -6.05
N LEU A 845 -4.54 -20.73 -6.70
CA LEU A 845 -4.78 -20.15 -8.01
C LEU A 845 -5.20 -18.69 -7.89
N ALA A 846 -4.70 -17.84 -8.78
CA ALA A 846 -5.14 -16.48 -8.98
C ALA A 846 -5.21 -16.16 -10.48
N VAL A 847 -6.33 -15.58 -10.91
CA VAL A 847 -6.51 -14.98 -12.23
C VAL A 847 -6.75 -13.49 -12.02
N LEU A 848 -5.91 -12.65 -12.62
CA LEU A 848 -5.96 -11.21 -12.40
C LEU A 848 -5.82 -10.41 -13.69
N ASP A 849 -6.53 -9.29 -13.78
CA ASP A 849 -6.30 -8.22 -14.75
C ASP A 849 -5.56 -7.08 -14.07
N GLU A 850 -4.30 -6.81 -14.46
CA GLU A 850 -3.52 -5.77 -13.78
C GLU A 850 -4.06 -4.34 -13.98
N PRO A 851 -4.55 -3.95 -15.17
CA PRO A 851 -5.01 -2.57 -15.38
C PRO A 851 -6.36 -2.22 -14.72
N LEU A 852 -7.28 -3.18 -14.61
CA LEU A 852 -8.60 -2.98 -13.98
C LEU A 852 -8.66 -3.51 -12.54
N GLU A 853 -7.63 -4.24 -12.12
CA GLU A 853 -7.48 -4.84 -10.79
C GLU A 853 -8.57 -5.86 -10.42
N GLU A 854 -9.17 -6.46 -11.44
CA GLU A 854 -10.10 -7.58 -11.25
C GLU A 854 -9.32 -8.85 -10.92
N LEU A 855 -9.79 -9.60 -9.92
CA LEU A 855 -9.11 -10.76 -9.36
C LEU A 855 -10.11 -11.86 -9.00
N ALA A 856 -9.83 -13.08 -9.46
CA ALA A 856 -10.45 -14.31 -8.97
C ALA A 856 -9.37 -15.20 -8.34
N MET A 857 -9.61 -15.74 -7.15
CA MET A 857 -8.68 -16.61 -6.44
C MET A 857 -9.36 -17.89 -6.00
N GLU A 858 -8.69 -19.03 -6.08
CA GLU A 858 -9.23 -20.28 -5.56
C GLU A 858 -8.11 -21.13 -4.96
N LYS A 859 -8.47 -21.95 -3.98
CA LYS A 859 -7.60 -23.01 -3.46
C LYS A 859 -7.93 -24.30 -4.19
N LEU A 860 -7.00 -24.78 -5.00
CA LEU A 860 -7.11 -26.05 -5.72
C LEU A 860 -6.56 -27.16 -4.84
N GLU A 861 -7.33 -28.22 -4.67
CA GLU A 861 -6.91 -29.43 -3.97
C GLU A 861 -6.70 -30.54 -5.00
N LEU A 862 -5.44 -30.97 -5.14
CA LEU A 862 -5.04 -31.95 -6.14
C LEU A 862 -4.78 -33.29 -5.45
N PRO A 863 -5.55 -34.34 -5.77
CA PRO A 863 -5.30 -35.67 -5.23
C PRO A 863 -4.02 -36.27 -5.83
N VAL A 864 -3.31 -37.06 -5.02
CA VAL A 864 -2.10 -37.80 -5.41
C VAL A 864 -2.29 -39.28 -5.07
N THR A 865 -1.98 -40.14 -6.04
CA THR A 865 -2.11 -41.59 -5.88
C THR A 865 -0.78 -42.31 -6.10
N ASP A 866 -0.64 -43.51 -5.54
CA ASP A 866 0.54 -44.37 -5.76
C ASP A 866 0.36 -45.34 -6.94
N ALA A 867 -0.89 -45.67 -7.29
CA ALA A 867 -1.22 -46.67 -8.29
C ALA A 867 -1.82 -46.00 -9.53
N PRO A 868 -1.45 -46.45 -10.75
CA PRO A 868 -2.07 -45.98 -11.97
C PRO A 868 -3.57 -46.29 -11.96
N ALA A 869 -4.40 -45.36 -12.42
CA ALA A 869 -5.85 -45.51 -12.49
C ALA A 869 -6.24 -46.66 -13.44
N LEU A 870 -5.57 -46.79 -14.58
CA LEU A 870 -5.66 -47.91 -15.52
C LEU A 870 -4.42 -47.99 -16.40
N LYS A 871 -4.00 -49.21 -16.76
CA LYS A 871 -2.91 -49.42 -17.71
C LYS A 871 -3.43 -49.31 -19.15
N PHE A 872 -2.91 -48.35 -19.91
CA PHE A 872 -3.28 -48.11 -21.31
C PHE A 872 -2.30 -48.76 -22.29
N GLU A 873 -2.83 -49.33 -23.37
CA GLU A 873 -2.05 -49.83 -24.50
C GLU A 873 -2.18 -48.87 -25.68
N ALA A 874 -1.04 -48.55 -26.31
CA ALA A 874 -0.99 -47.63 -27.45
C ALA A 874 -1.87 -48.16 -28.60
N LYS A 875 -2.81 -47.33 -29.04
CA LYS A 875 -3.77 -47.69 -30.09
C LYS A 875 -4.07 -46.45 -30.93
N LYS A 876 -3.49 -46.40 -32.13
CA LYS A 876 -3.73 -45.32 -33.08
C LYS A 876 -4.95 -45.64 -33.93
N GLY A 877 -5.93 -44.75 -33.93
CA GLY A 877 -7.15 -44.91 -34.70
C GLY A 877 -8.09 -43.72 -34.54
N SER A 878 -9.35 -43.90 -34.91
CA SER A 878 -10.38 -42.90 -34.68
C SER A 878 -11.64 -43.57 -34.16
N VAL A 879 -12.33 -42.90 -33.24
CA VAL A 879 -13.62 -43.35 -32.72
C VAL A 879 -14.67 -42.28 -33.01
N LYS A 880 -15.82 -42.73 -33.50
CA LYS A 880 -17.03 -41.91 -33.56
C LYS A 880 -17.71 -41.99 -32.19
N VAL A 881 -17.61 -40.89 -31.46
CA VAL A 881 -18.21 -40.70 -30.15
C VAL A 881 -19.67 -40.26 -30.32
N ALA A 882 -20.57 -40.80 -29.51
CA ALA A 882 -22.00 -40.51 -29.55
C ALA A 882 -22.32 -39.04 -29.22
N ASP A 883 -23.55 -38.62 -29.53
CA ASP A 883 -24.04 -37.31 -29.11
C ASP A 883 -24.16 -37.24 -27.59
N LYS A 884 -23.84 -36.08 -26.99
CA LYS A 884 -23.89 -35.85 -25.54
C LYS A 884 -22.98 -36.78 -24.72
N ALA A 885 -22.00 -37.44 -25.35
CA ALA A 885 -21.01 -38.23 -24.64
C ALA A 885 -20.20 -37.36 -23.68
N GLU A 886 -19.89 -37.94 -22.52
CA GLU A 886 -19.11 -37.30 -21.48
C GLU A 886 -17.62 -37.53 -21.71
N LEU A 887 -16.85 -36.46 -21.59
CA LEU A 887 -15.40 -36.45 -21.63
C LEU A 887 -14.89 -36.42 -20.20
N LEU A 888 -14.14 -37.44 -19.80
CA LEU A 888 -13.69 -37.63 -18.42
C LEU A 888 -12.23 -37.21 -18.27
N ALA A 889 -11.89 -36.65 -17.10
CA ALA A 889 -10.52 -36.27 -16.76
C ALA A 889 -9.64 -37.49 -16.49
N GLU A 890 -10.26 -38.57 -16.00
CA GLU A 890 -9.62 -39.80 -15.57
C GLU A 890 -10.44 -41.02 -16.04
N PRO A 891 -9.83 -42.20 -16.18
CA PRO A 891 -10.50 -43.40 -16.67
C PRO A 891 -11.30 -44.13 -15.58
N ARG A 892 -12.08 -43.39 -14.77
CA ARG A 892 -12.94 -43.95 -13.70
C ARG A 892 -14.42 -43.67 -13.97
N ALA A 893 -15.30 -44.54 -13.49
CA ALA A 893 -16.74 -44.42 -13.74
C ALA A 893 -17.39 -43.24 -13.00
N ASP A 894 -16.77 -42.80 -11.91
CA ASP A 894 -17.13 -41.68 -11.03
C ASP A 894 -16.24 -40.43 -11.25
N ALA A 895 -15.36 -40.46 -12.25
CA ALA A 895 -14.45 -39.35 -12.55
C ALA A 895 -15.22 -38.06 -12.90
N ALA A 896 -14.60 -36.92 -12.58
CA ALA A 896 -15.12 -35.61 -12.96
C ALA A 896 -15.23 -35.49 -14.49
N VAL A 897 -16.38 -35.01 -14.96
CA VAL A 897 -16.65 -34.77 -16.38
C VAL A 897 -16.04 -33.42 -16.78
N VAL A 898 -14.98 -33.46 -17.60
CA VAL A 898 -14.30 -32.27 -18.16
C VAL A 898 -15.24 -31.48 -19.06
N GLY A 899 -16.09 -32.19 -19.80
CA GLY A 899 -17.08 -31.57 -20.66
C GLY A 899 -17.96 -32.58 -21.37
N ARG A 900 -18.96 -32.07 -22.08
CA ARG A 900 -19.91 -32.90 -22.82
C ARG A 900 -19.96 -32.46 -24.27
N LEU A 901 -19.82 -33.41 -25.18
CA LEU A 901 -19.89 -33.14 -26.61
C LEU A 901 -21.32 -32.74 -27.01
N PRO A 902 -21.52 -31.63 -27.73
CA PRO A 902 -22.88 -31.19 -28.11
C PRO A 902 -23.51 -32.10 -29.16
N LYS A 903 -22.70 -32.75 -30.00
CA LYS A 903 -23.10 -33.67 -31.07
C LYS A 903 -22.03 -34.75 -31.24
N ALA A 904 -22.39 -35.83 -31.93
CA ALA A 904 -21.45 -36.90 -32.25
C ALA A 904 -20.23 -36.38 -33.03
N ALA A 905 -19.05 -36.84 -32.65
CA ALA A 905 -17.77 -36.36 -33.20
C ALA A 905 -16.81 -37.51 -33.44
N THR A 906 -15.88 -37.34 -34.39
CA THR A 906 -14.82 -38.32 -34.62
C THR A 906 -13.54 -37.83 -33.96
N LEU A 907 -13.10 -38.53 -32.90
CA LEU A 907 -11.91 -38.17 -32.13
C LEU A 907 -10.77 -39.15 -32.41
N ALA A 908 -9.53 -38.64 -32.37
CA ALA A 908 -8.33 -39.45 -32.53
C ALA A 908 -8.05 -40.25 -31.26
N VAL A 909 -7.89 -41.57 -31.40
CA VAL A 909 -7.51 -42.45 -30.28
C VAL A 909 -6.00 -42.50 -30.19
N GLU A 910 -5.49 -42.29 -28.98
CA GLU A 910 -4.07 -42.44 -28.66
C GLU A 910 -3.79 -43.81 -28.03
N ALA A 911 -4.69 -44.25 -27.15
CA ALA A 911 -4.57 -45.49 -26.40
C ALA A 911 -5.94 -46.03 -25.97
N ALA A 912 -5.98 -47.32 -25.63
CA ALA A 912 -7.17 -47.97 -25.08
C ALA A 912 -6.83 -48.76 -23.81
N ALA A 913 -7.81 -48.83 -22.90
CA ALA A 913 -7.78 -49.66 -21.71
C ALA A 913 -9.17 -50.31 -21.53
N LYS A 914 -9.31 -51.20 -20.54
CA LYS A 914 -10.58 -51.88 -20.28
C LYS A 914 -11.69 -50.85 -19.97
N GLY A 915 -12.62 -50.68 -20.90
CA GLY A 915 -13.79 -49.81 -20.77
C GLY A 915 -13.59 -48.35 -21.21
N PHE A 916 -12.37 -47.93 -21.59
CA PHE A 916 -12.07 -46.54 -21.92
C PHE A 916 -11.14 -46.39 -23.14
N TYR A 917 -11.41 -45.35 -23.93
CA TYR A 917 -10.49 -44.81 -24.93
C TYR A 917 -9.85 -43.53 -24.39
N ARG A 918 -8.52 -43.41 -24.49
CA ARG A 918 -7.83 -42.12 -24.35
C ARG A 918 -7.79 -41.45 -25.71
N VAL A 919 -8.40 -40.28 -25.80
CA VAL A 919 -8.54 -39.52 -27.04
C VAL A 919 -7.87 -38.16 -26.92
N ALA A 920 -7.22 -37.72 -27.99
CA ALA A 920 -6.67 -36.38 -28.06
C ALA A 920 -7.82 -35.37 -28.14
N LEU A 921 -7.85 -34.42 -27.21
CA LEU A 921 -8.82 -33.34 -27.17
C LEU A 921 -8.34 -32.12 -27.95
N ASP A 922 -7.06 -31.79 -27.83
CA ASP A 922 -6.38 -30.80 -28.64
C ASP A 922 -4.90 -31.20 -28.76
N LYS A 923 -4.01 -30.28 -29.17
CA LYS A 923 -2.58 -30.58 -29.31
C LYS A 923 -1.86 -30.81 -27.98
N GLU A 924 -2.45 -30.38 -26.87
CA GLU A 924 -1.85 -30.31 -25.54
C GLU A 924 -2.63 -31.11 -24.49
N ARG A 925 -3.81 -31.66 -24.83
CA ARG A 925 -4.71 -32.37 -23.93
C ARG A 925 -5.21 -33.69 -24.46
N PHE A 926 -5.35 -34.65 -23.55
CA PHE A 926 -6.14 -35.85 -23.75
C PHE A 926 -7.29 -35.92 -22.74
N VAL A 927 -8.32 -36.68 -23.08
CA VAL A 927 -9.46 -37.01 -22.20
C VAL A 927 -9.83 -38.48 -22.37
N PHE A 928 -10.67 -38.99 -21.48
CA PHE A 928 -11.16 -40.36 -21.53
C PHE A 928 -12.62 -40.41 -21.96
N VAL A 929 -12.94 -41.33 -22.87
CA VAL A 929 -14.30 -41.62 -23.34
C VAL A 929 -14.60 -43.08 -23.06
N ARG A 930 -15.80 -43.37 -22.54
CA ARG A 930 -16.21 -44.76 -22.27
C ARG A 930 -16.38 -45.51 -23.58
N THR A 931 -15.92 -46.76 -23.65
CA THR A 931 -16.02 -47.58 -24.88
C THR A 931 -17.46 -47.85 -25.31
N GLN A 932 -18.41 -47.77 -24.38
CA GLN A 932 -19.85 -47.92 -24.68
C GLN A 932 -20.43 -46.71 -25.46
N ASP A 933 -19.81 -45.53 -25.31
CA ASP A 933 -20.26 -44.26 -25.91
C ASP A 933 -19.51 -43.96 -27.22
N ALA A 934 -18.66 -44.88 -27.68
CA ALA A 934 -17.78 -44.68 -28.81
C ALA A 934 -17.71 -45.92 -29.71
N ARG A 935 -17.72 -45.73 -31.03
CA ARG A 935 -17.54 -46.81 -32.03
C ARG A 935 -16.33 -46.55 -32.89
N GLU A 936 -15.48 -47.55 -33.09
CA GLU A 936 -14.33 -47.43 -33.99
C GLU A 936 -14.77 -47.08 -35.41
N THR A 937 -13.98 -46.23 -36.07
CA THR A 937 -14.25 -45.76 -37.43
C THR A 937 -12.95 -45.59 -38.20
N THR A 938 -13.02 -45.80 -39.51
CA THR A 938 -11.93 -45.50 -40.46
C THR A 938 -11.97 -44.05 -40.93
N ALA A 939 -13.01 -43.30 -40.58
CA ALA A 939 -13.11 -41.87 -40.86
C ALA A 939 -12.00 -41.11 -40.13
N LYS A 940 -11.31 -40.22 -40.86
CA LYS A 940 -10.24 -39.40 -40.28
C LYS A 940 -10.81 -38.49 -39.19
N ALA A 941 -10.17 -38.47 -38.03
CA ALA A 941 -10.50 -37.51 -36.97
C ALA A 941 -10.42 -36.08 -37.51
N GLY A 942 -11.50 -35.32 -37.27
CA GLY A 942 -11.56 -33.89 -37.57
C GLY A 942 -11.01 -33.06 -36.40
N PRO A 943 -11.07 -31.71 -36.50
CA PRO A 943 -10.85 -30.86 -35.33
C PRO A 943 -11.87 -31.23 -34.24
N THR A 944 -11.43 -31.26 -32.99
CA THR A 944 -12.31 -31.49 -31.85
C THR A 944 -13.40 -30.43 -31.82
N PRO A 945 -14.69 -30.82 -31.69
CA PRO A 945 -15.77 -29.85 -31.61
C PRO A 945 -15.65 -29.02 -30.33
N GLU A 946 -16.07 -27.77 -30.39
CA GLU A 946 -16.27 -26.95 -29.19
C GLU A 946 -17.30 -27.65 -28.28
N PHE A 947 -16.99 -27.74 -26.98
CA PHE A 947 -17.80 -28.48 -26.02
C PHE A 947 -18.03 -27.65 -24.75
N ALA A 948 -19.15 -27.90 -24.07
CA ALA A 948 -19.46 -27.21 -22.82
C ALA A 948 -18.63 -27.83 -21.69
N HIS A 949 -17.81 -27.01 -21.04
CA HIS A 949 -17.10 -27.40 -19.82
C HIS A 949 -18.09 -27.51 -18.66
N LEU A 950 -18.24 -28.72 -18.10
CA LEU A 950 -19.19 -28.98 -17.01
C LEU A 950 -18.58 -28.75 -15.62
N SER A 951 -17.26 -28.63 -15.53
CA SER A 951 -16.50 -28.35 -14.30
C SER A 951 -16.12 -26.87 -14.11
N ARG A 952 -16.73 -25.95 -14.87
CA ARG A 952 -16.41 -24.52 -14.81
C ARG A 952 -16.79 -23.93 -13.45
N ARG A 953 -15.80 -23.38 -12.75
CA ARG A 953 -15.96 -22.59 -11.53
C ARG A 953 -16.07 -21.11 -11.90
N SER A 954 -17.01 -20.41 -11.29
CA SER A 954 -17.17 -18.97 -11.41
C SER A 954 -17.34 -18.40 -10.00
N PRO A 955 -16.71 -17.28 -9.67
CA PRO A 955 -17.00 -16.59 -8.42
C PRO A 955 -18.49 -16.21 -8.33
N PRO A 956 -19.04 -16.02 -7.11
CA PRO A 956 -20.43 -15.58 -6.93
C PRO A 956 -20.77 -14.33 -7.74
N GLU A 957 -21.97 -14.26 -8.31
CA GLU A 957 -22.41 -13.05 -9.04
C GLU A 957 -23.04 -12.04 -8.09
N ILE A 958 -22.66 -10.76 -8.20
CA ILE A 958 -23.25 -9.64 -7.45
C ILE A 958 -24.00 -8.73 -8.41
N LYS A 959 -25.32 -8.63 -8.27
CA LYS A 959 -26.18 -7.69 -9.00
C LYS A 959 -26.75 -6.67 -8.02
N LEU A 960 -26.46 -5.40 -8.25
CA LEU A 960 -27.00 -4.30 -7.44
C LEU A 960 -28.12 -3.59 -8.20
N ASP A 961 -29.14 -3.13 -7.48
CA ASP A 961 -30.27 -2.37 -8.04
C ASP A 961 -29.92 -0.88 -8.25
N VAL A 962 -28.68 -0.62 -8.65
CA VAL A 962 -28.15 0.72 -8.92
C VAL A 962 -27.38 0.72 -10.24
N ASP A 963 -27.48 1.81 -10.98
CA ASP A 963 -26.80 1.96 -12.26
C ASP A 963 -25.66 3.01 -12.17
N PRO A 964 -24.41 2.57 -11.96
CA PRO A 964 -23.26 3.47 -11.95
C PRO A 964 -22.80 3.91 -13.36
N SER A 965 -23.48 3.53 -14.44
CA SER A 965 -23.11 3.89 -15.82
C SER A 965 -23.33 5.38 -16.15
N GLN A 966 -24.06 6.09 -15.30
CA GLN A 966 -24.35 7.53 -15.45
C GLN A 966 -23.42 8.41 -14.58
N GLY A 967 -22.47 7.80 -13.87
CA GLY A 967 -21.59 8.46 -12.90
C GLY A 967 -21.82 7.94 -11.48
N GLY A 968 -21.09 8.49 -10.51
CA GLY A 968 -21.28 8.14 -9.09
C GLY A 968 -22.71 8.42 -8.61
N LEU A 969 -23.18 7.59 -7.67
CA LEU A 969 -24.48 7.75 -7.04
C LEU A 969 -24.48 8.99 -6.14
N VAL A 970 -25.62 9.66 -6.04
CA VAL A 970 -25.79 10.86 -5.20
C VAL A 970 -26.95 10.64 -4.23
N ALA A 971 -26.68 10.88 -2.96
CA ALA A 971 -27.67 10.90 -1.89
C ALA A 971 -27.92 12.35 -1.44
N THR A 972 -29.19 12.70 -1.26
CA THR A 972 -29.63 13.99 -0.71
C THR A 972 -29.87 13.93 0.81
N GLY A 973 -30.11 12.72 1.35
CA GLY A 973 -30.25 12.46 2.78
C GLY A 973 -28.96 12.02 3.46
N ASP A 974 -29.01 11.93 4.78
CA ASP A 974 -27.97 11.35 5.63
C ASP A 974 -27.97 9.81 5.61
N LYS A 975 -29.00 9.18 5.05
CA LYS A 975 -29.12 7.74 4.88
C LYS A 975 -29.30 7.34 3.41
N TYR A 976 -28.91 6.11 3.12
CA TYR A 976 -29.09 5.51 1.80
C TYR A 976 -29.43 4.02 1.92
N THR A 977 -30.36 3.56 1.08
CA THR A 977 -30.75 2.15 0.99
C THR A 977 -30.13 1.53 -0.25
N LEU A 978 -29.29 0.51 -0.04
CA LEU A 978 -28.74 -0.31 -1.12
C LEU A 978 -29.43 -1.67 -1.14
N SER A 979 -29.91 -2.08 -2.31
CA SER A 979 -30.47 -3.42 -2.55
C SER A 979 -29.82 -4.13 -3.72
N GLY A 980 -29.95 -5.45 -3.73
CA GLY A 980 -29.44 -6.30 -4.80
C GLY A 980 -29.70 -7.79 -4.58
N GLU A 981 -29.18 -8.58 -5.51
CA GLU A 981 -29.19 -10.04 -5.48
C GLU A 981 -27.76 -10.56 -5.65
N VAL A 982 -27.36 -11.43 -4.74
CA VAL A 982 -26.15 -12.27 -4.86
C VAL A 982 -26.60 -13.67 -5.26
N SER A 983 -25.90 -14.28 -6.21
CA SER A 983 -26.22 -15.64 -6.65
C SER A 983 -24.99 -16.47 -6.97
N ASP A 984 -25.00 -17.73 -6.59
CA ASP A 984 -23.97 -18.71 -6.98
C ASP A 984 -24.61 -20.06 -7.35
N ALA A 985 -24.06 -20.73 -8.37
CA ALA A 985 -24.61 -21.98 -8.88
C ALA A 985 -24.15 -23.22 -8.09
N GLN A 986 -22.99 -23.15 -7.44
CA GLN A 986 -22.35 -24.21 -6.67
C GLN A 986 -22.64 -24.10 -5.17
N GLY A 987 -22.87 -22.89 -4.67
CA GLY A 987 -23.22 -22.62 -3.28
C GLY A 987 -22.83 -21.21 -2.86
N LEU A 988 -23.60 -20.61 -1.96
CA LEU A 988 -23.15 -19.43 -1.24
C LEU A 988 -22.74 -19.84 0.18
N LEU A 989 -21.68 -19.22 0.67
CA LEU A 989 -21.29 -19.27 2.07
C LEU A 989 -21.98 -18.14 2.83
N ASP A 990 -21.80 -16.89 2.38
CA ASP A 990 -22.43 -15.69 2.93
C ASP A 990 -22.25 -14.48 2.02
N MET A 991 -22.87 -13.37 2.43
CA MET A 991 -22.58 -12.05 1.91
C MET A 991 -22.57 -10.98 3.03
N TYR A 992 -21.85 -9.88 2.79
CA TYR A 992 -21.86 -8.72 3.67
C TYR A 992 -21.64 -7.42 2.91
N VAL A 993 -22.05 -6.31 3.52
CA VAL A 993 -21.88 -4.94 2.98
C VAL A 993 -21.05 -4.12 3.96
N LEU A 994 -20.01 -3.49 3.44
CA LEU A 994 -19.19 -2.52 4.16
C LEU A 994 -19.46 -1.11 3.64
N VAL A 995 -19.52 -0.14 4.56
CA VAL A 995 -19.62 1.30 4.25
C VAL A 995 -18.49 2.00 4.98
N ASN A 996 -17.55 2.60 4.25
CA ASN A 996 -16.33 3.20 4.80
C ASN A 996 -15.61 2.25 5.80
N ASP A 997 -15.46 0.98 5.40
CA ASP A 997 -14.86 -0.12 6.16
C ASP A 997 -15.62 -0.56 7.42
N GLN A 998 -16.86 -0.10 7.63
CA GLN A 998 -17.74 -0.59 8.68
C GLN A 998 -18.78 -1.55 8.10
N LYS A 999 -18.94 -2.72 8.71
CA LYS A 999 -19.94 -3.69 8.25
C LYS A 999 -21.31 -3.25 8.71
N VAL A 1000 -22.21 -3.05 7.75
CA VAL A 1000 -23.58 -2.58 7.99
C VAL A 1000 -24.62 -3.66 7.71
N TYR A 1001 -24.18 -4.78 7.12
CA TYR A 1001 -25.05 -5.89 6.75
C TYR A 1001 -24.26 -7.18 6.66
N PHE A 1002 -24.85 -8.28 7.12
CA PHE A 1002 -24.34 -9.64 6.99
C PHE A 1002 -25.51 -10.62 6.84
N GLN A 1003 -25.37 -11.57 5.92
CA GLN A 1003 -26.29 -12.69 5.80
C GLN A 1003 -25.54 -13.97 5.40
N GLY A 1004 -25.65 -15.00 6.24
CA GLY A 1004 -25.23 -16.37 5.91
C GLY A 1004 -26.18 -17.02 4.91
N ALA A 1005 -25.66 -17.93 4.08
CA ALA A 1005 -26.51 -18.71 3.18
C ALA A 1005 -27.39 -19.71 3.93
N ASP A 1006 -28.58 -19.96 3.41
CA ASP A 1006 -29.49 -20.97 3.97
C ASP A 1006 -28.95 -22.38 3.71
N THR A 1007 -28.58 -23.08 4.77
CA THR A 1007 -28.06 -24.45 4.73
C THR A 1007 -29.12 -25.49 4.36
N ASN A 1008 -30.41 -25.12 4.31
CA ASN A 1008 -31.53 -26.02 3.98
C ASN A 1008 -31.94 -25.99 2.49
N ALA A 1009 -31.25 -25.20 1.66
CA ALA A 1009 -31.58 -25.12 0.24
C ALA A 1009 -31.32 -26.46 -0.48
N LYS A 1010 -32.22 -26.83 -1.41
CA LYS A 1010 -32.14 -28.09 -2.15
C LYS A 1010 -30.92 -28.11 -3.07
N ALA A 1011 -30.14 -29.20 -3.02
CA ALA A 1011 -29.02 -29.45 -3.90
C ALA A 1011 -29.41 -29.27 -5.39
N GLY A 1012 -28.62 -28.49 -6.13
CA GLY A 1012 -28.83 -28.22 -7.56
C GLY A 1012 -29.69 -26.99 -7.89
N THR A 1013 -30.15 -26.23 -6.89
CA THR A 1013 -30.79 -24.91 -7.11
C THR A 1013 -29.77 -23.81 -6.85
N PRO A 1014 -29.63 -22.78 -7.72
CA PRO A 1014 -28.72 -21.66 -7.47
C PRO A 1014 -29.06 -21.02 -6.11
N HIS A 1015 -28.06 -20.90 -5.25
CA HIS A 1015 -28.22 -20.22 -3.97
C HIS A 1015 -28.31 -18.72 -4.25
N LYS A 1016 -29.39 -18.10 -3.79
CA LYS A 1016 -29.66 -16.67 -4.00
C LYS A 1016 -29.90 -15.99 -2.66
N ILE A 1017 -29.25 -14.84 -2.48
CA ILE A 1017 -29.49 -13.95 -1.36
C ILE A 1017 -29.94 -12.61 -1.93
N LYS A 1018 -31.21 -12.25 -1.68
CA LYS A 1018 -31.70 -10.90 -1.91
C LYS A 1018 -31.50 -10.08 -0.65
N PHE A 1019 -30.92 -8.90 -0.78
CA PHE A 1019 -30.68 -8.02 0.35
C PHE A 1019 -31.20 -6.61 0.07
N SER A 1020 -31.55 -5.92 1.15
CA SER A 1020 -31.84 -4.50 1.17
C SER A 1020 -31.39 -3.98 2.52
N THR A 1021 -30.46 -3.03 2.55
CA THR A 1021 -29.91 -2.47 3.78
C THR A 1021 -29.85 -0.95 3.71
N GLU A 1022 -30.28 -0.29 4.78
CA GLU A 1022 -30.18 1.15 4.98
C GLU A 1022 -29.01 1.46 5.91
N PHE A 1023 -28.19 2.44 5.55
CA PHE A 1023 -27.05 2.87 6.35
C PHE A 1023 -26.84 4.38 6.28
N ALA A 1024 -26.15 4.93 7.29
CA ALA A 1024 -25.81 6.34 7.34
C ALA A 1024 -24.60 6.67 6.44
N LEU A 1025 -24.60 7.87 5.90
CA LEU A 1025 -23.55 8.42 5.03
C LEU A 1025 -22.86 9.60 5.71
N LYS A 1026 -21.53 9.62 5.66
CA LYS A 1026 -20.73 10.81 5.95
C LYS A 1026 -20.88 11.81 4.81
N GLU A 1027 -20.65 13.09 5.08
CA GLU A 1027 -20.60 14.11 4.03
C GLU A 1027 -19.50 13.79 3.01
N GLY A 1028 -19.75 14.06 1.72
CA GLY A 1028 -18.82 13.72 0.65
C GLY A 1028 -18.98 12.29 0.16
N ASN A 1029 -17.89 11.71 -0.36
CA ASN A 1029 -17.92 10.38 -0.96
C ASN A 1029 -17.81 9.27 0.09
N ASN A 1030 -18.73 8.31 0.03
CA ASN A 1030 -18.75 7.12 0.88
C ASN A 1030 -18.46 5.89 0.01
N SER A 1031 -17.52 5.06 0.44
CA SER A 1031 -17.19 3.80 -0.23
C SER A 1031 -18.10 2.69 0.27
N VAL A 1032 -18.83 2.04 -0.62
CA VAL A 1032 -19.69 0.90 -0.30
C VAL A 1032 -19.17 -0.34 -1.02
N LEU A 1033 -18.83 -1.37 -0.27
CA LEU A 1033 -18.28 -2.62 -0.78
C LEU A 1033 -19.19 -3.78 -0.43
N VAL A 1034 -19.70 -4.45 -1.46
CA VAL A 1034 -20.48 -5.67 -1.33
C VAL A 1034 -19.56 -6.86 -1.59
N VAL A 1035 -19.54 -7.81 -0.66
CA VAL A 1035 -18.75 -9.04 -0.77
C VAL A 1035 -19.68 -10.24 -0.74
N ALA A 1036 -19.49 -11.16 -1.68
CA ALA A 1036 -20.21 -12.41 -1.76
C ALA A 1036 -19.20 -13.56 -1.79
N ARG A 1037 -19.41 -14.58 -0.97
CA ARG A 1037 -18.43 -15.66 -0.78
C ARG A 1037 -19.07 -17.02 -1.02
N GLU A 1038 -18.36 -17.88 -1.74
CA GLU A 1038 -18.61 -19.33 -1.78
C GLU A 1038 -17.69 -20.04 -0.77
N SER A 1039 -16.50 -19.51 -0.53
CA SER A 1039 -15.57 -19.96 0.51
C SER A 1039 -14.78 -18.79 1.11
N SER A 1040 -13.89 -19.04 2.06
CA SER A 1040 -12.97 -18.01 2.59
C SER A 1040 -12.14 -17.35 1.49
N ASP A 1041 -11.72 -18.15 0.50
CA ASP A 1041 -10.79 -17.73 -0.55
C ASP A 1041 -11.47 -17.44 -1.89
N PHE A 1042 -12.68 -17.98 -2.12
CA PHE A 1042 -13.43 -17.80 -3.37
C PHE A 1042 -14.61 -16.84 -3.17
N ALA A 1043 -14.42 -15.61 -3.67
CA ALA A 1043 -15.33 -14.50 -3.41
C ALA A 1043 -15.36 -13.49 -4.56
N SER A 1044 -16.50 -12.83 -4.71
CA SER A 1044 -16.68 -11.65 -5.55
C SER A 1044 -16.82 -10.39 -4.72
N ARG A 1045 -16.40 -9.28 -5.30
CA ARG A 1045 -16.41 -7.96 -4.68
C ARG A 1045 -16.97 -6.94 -5.65
N ARG A 1046 -17.85 -6.07 -5.16
CA ARG A 1046 -18.38 -4.95 -5.94
C ARG A 1046 -18.36 -3.68 -5.13
N ALA A 1047 -17.52 -2.73 -5.54
CA ALA A 1047 -17.44 -1.41 -4.94
C ALA A 1047 -18.33 -0.39 -5.68
N VAL A 1048 -18.97 0.49 -4.92
CA VAL A 1048 -19.76 1.62 -5.43
C VAL A 1048 -19.45 2.84 -4.56
N LEU A 1049 -19.28 4.02 -5.17
CA LEU A 1049 -19.18 5.26 -4.42
C LEU A 1049 -20.53 5.99 -4.40
N ILE A 1050 -20.90 6.45 -3.21
CA ILE A 1050 -22.12 7.22 -2.97
C ILE A 1050 -21.73 8.58 -2.39
N ARG A 1051 -22.01 9.65 -3.13
CA ARG A 1051 -21.77 11.03 -2.70
C ARG A 1051 -22.97 11.53 -1.89
N ARG A 1052 -22.76 11.87 -0.63
CA ARG A 1052 -23.71 12.68 0.15
C ARG A 1052 -23.40 14.15 -0.06
N ARG A 1053 -24.36 14.91 -0.58
CA ARG A 1053 -24.20 16.36 -0.75
C ARG A 1053 -24.21 17.08 0.60
N PRO A 1054 -23.37 18.12 0.78
CA PRO A 1054 -23.53 19.06 1.88
C PRO A 1054 -24.92 19.71 1.82
N ALA A 1055 -25.54 19.97 2.98
CA ALA A 1055 -26.90 20.53 3.05
C ALA A 1055 -27.01 21.88 2.31
N GLU A 1056 -25.95 22.70 2.37
CA GLU A 1056 -25.87 24.02 1.73
C GLU A 1056 -25.79 23.94 0.19
N VAL A 1057 -25.11 22.93 -0.34
CA VAL A 1057 -24.96 22.69 -1.79
C VAL A 1057 -26.23 22.05 -2.36
N ALA A 1058 -26.88 21.16 -1.60
CA ALA A 1058 -28.18 20.60 -1.95
C ALA A 1058 -29.25 21.70 -2.11
N GLN A 1059 -29.24 22.72 -1.25
CA GLN A 1059 -30.16 23.87 -1.35
C GLN A 1059 -29.86 24.78 -2.55
N LYS A 1060 -28.58 25.04 -2.87
CA LYS A 1060 -28.19 25.88 -4.01
C LYS A 1060 -28.47 25.24 -5.38
N LEU A 1061 -28.29 23.91 -5.50
CA LEU A 1061 -28.57 23.16 -6.72
C LEU A 1061 -30.07 22.80 -6.89
N ALA A 1062 -30.85 22.78 -5.81
CA ALA A 1062 -32.29 22.52 -5.83
C ALA A 1062 -33.13 23.68 -6.41
N THR A 1063 -32.51 24.79 -6.83
CA THR A 1063 -33.21 25.92 -7.47
C THR A 1063 -32.95 26.00 -8.98
N PRO A 1064 -33.48 25.09 -9.83
CA PRO A 1064 -33.61 25.36 -11.24
C PRO A 1064 -34.94 26.08 -11.51
N GLY A 1065 -34.88 27.39 -11.79
CA GLY A 1065 -35.98 28.12 -12.43
C GLY A 1065 -36.74 29.12 -11.54
N THR A 1066 -36.18 30.32 -11.34
CA THR A 1066 -36.95 31.57 -11.19
C THR A 1066 -36.05 32.78 -11.43
N ALA A 1067 -35.54 32.88 -12.66
CA ALA A 1067 -34.97 34.13 -13.17
C ALA A 1067 -35.37 34.29 -14.65
N ALA A 1068 -36.68 34.27 -14.89
CA ALA A 1068 -37.30 34.74 -16.12
C ALA A 1068 -38.66 35.36 -15.74
N LYS A 1069 -38.61 36.62 -15.31
CA LYS A 1069 -39.67 37.65 -15.16
C LYS A 1069 -39.40 38.51 -13.92
N GLN A 1070 -38.58 39.55 -14.09
CA GLN A 1070 -39.03 40.95 -14.09
C GLN A 1070 -37.92 41.83 -14.64
#